data_AF-R7LPK8-F1
#
_entry.id   AF-R7LPK8-F1
#
_cell.length_a   1.000
_cell.length_b   1.000
_cell.length_c   1.000
_cell.angle_alpha   90.00
_cell.angle_beta   90.00
_cell.angle_gamma   90.00
#
_symmetry.space_group_name_H-M   'P 1'
#
loop_
_entity.id
_entity.type
_entity.pdbx_description
1 polymer ?
#
loop_
_entity_poly.entity_id
_entity_poly.type
_entity_poly.pdbx_seq_one_letter_code
_entity_poly.pdbx_strand_id
1 'polypeptide(L)'
;MNINNNEIKFIYSQEKEKREQKGITLVALVITIIVLLILSGITIQSITHTGIFDNAKQAELQNKRAQIIEYLKLKLMNEQTNNPFGSAEEIIIATRNNVLENIEDLKKIGKEVTVEETSTEEDGENVDIYFYVIVDKDVYKVELNDVTFIGQLGKFTPVIKLKSISNTTNTITVEVTTKRNQGGTLEYYIKSEDEEEYKLIKTTTEEKYTYEGLIQNKKYSIKVIAVAENKKTAEVIAEQTTGKIVDLTEANAKFTYSPSGWTNGSVTATASTDVTGFTIQTSTDGKNWTSTASKTLDANGPVYARLWDGTNAGGMLTGNVTNIDKTAPTIGQISNGFTIVNGNKGTINITGIADAESGISGYHVNTTGTKPTMSNSWTTSTANSISYNVSSAGTYYFWVKDKVGNISEAKSCKISIVTAIAQVGTIYYSSISNAINAISTNGTVILLKDTTEDITIPENKTIILNLNQKKLEGTGAIRLSNKYDTTILNKGTLTIFGGSVTGNDWGIYNGGKLIINSGNYTAKVYEAICPVSGTTEINAGTITGGNYALCNYGGVTTINGGTFNGSIYDGIKNNGGTVNIKNGIFQGKNYGAYNEGGVYNISGGTYNGSFAGVGLKDGTITISGGSFSGERGVHSVKGTMTITGGTMRGNTYDGLSNYGATIYINGGNFSGKNWGIYSESGKIFYRRTDSQTSDQGLVSTEGWQAVSATDLTFY
;
A
#
# COMPACT_ATOMS: atom_id res chain seq x y z
N MET A 1 49.68 172.28 46.03
CA MET A 1 50.76 172.91 46.81
C MET A 1 51.79 171.83 47.12
N ASN A 2 53.05 172.09 46.77
CA ASN A 2 54.27 171.37 47.19
C ASN A 2 54.51 169.93 46.69
N ILE A 3 55.25 169.84 45.58
CA ILE A 3 56.66 169.36 45.54
C ILE A 3 57.10 168.59 46.81
N ASN A 4 57.52 167.32 46.72
CA ASN A 4 58.95 166.96 46.59
C ASN A 4 59.26 165.44 46.61
N ASN A 5 60.31 165.12 45.84
CA ASN A 5 61.39 164.15 46.07
C ASN A 5 61.17 162.62 46.03
N ASN A 6 61.71 162.06 44.94
CA ASN A 6 62.67 160.95 44.94
C ASN A 6 63.37 160.70 46.29
N GLU A 7 63.49 159.44 46.72
CA GLU A 7 64.79 158.77 46.96
C GLU A 7 64.64 157.39 47.64
N ILE A 8 65.19 156.37 46.96
CA ILE A 8 66.19 155.40 47.48
C ILE A 8 65.85 154.57 48.74
N LYS A 9 65.76 153.24 48.55
CA LYS A 9 66.35 152.14 49.35
C LYS A 9 65.78 150.81 48.84
N PHE A 10 66.52 149.98 48.11
CA PHE A 10 67.41 148.94 48.64
C PHE A 10 66.79 148.10 49.78
N ILE A 11 66.75 146.77 49.56
CA ILE A 11 66.76 145.64 50.52
C ILE A 11 65.40 145.02 50.93
N TYR A 12 65.16 143.79 50.44
CA TYR A 12 64.35 142.67 51.00
C TYR A 12 62.82 142.91 51.18
N SER A 13 61.88 141.97 51.09
CA SER A 13 61.87 140.53 50.81
C SER A 13 60.43 139.99 50.91
N GLN A 14 60.22 138.77 50.37
CA GLN A 14 59.25 137.75 50.77
C GLN A 14 57.79 137.80 50.26
N GLU A 15 57.42 136.64 49.70
CA GLU A 15 56.10 135.99 49.65
C GLU A 15 54.91 136.70 48.97
N LYS A 16 54.32 136.04 47.96
CA LYS A 16 53.15 135.15 48.14
C LYS A 16 52.47 134.86 46.79
N GLU A 17 52.92 133.82 46.08
CA GLU A 17 52.21 133.25 44.93
C GLU A 17 50.88 132.63 45.40
N LYS A 18 49.76 133.17 44.91
CA LYS A 18 48.43 132.58 45.05
C LYS A 18 47.72 132.58 43.70
N ARG A 19 47.62 131.36 43.16
CA ARG A 19 46.53 130.80 42.33
C ARG A 19 46.11 131.58 41.09
N GLU A 20 46.63 131.17 39.94
CA GLU A 20 45.86 131.13 38.69
C GLU A 20 45.54 129.67 38.34
N GLN A 21 44.26 129.30 38.41
CA GLN A 21 43.78 128.07 37.78
C GLN A 21 43.82 128.26 36.26
N LYS A 22 44.84 127.70 35.61
CA LYS A 22 44.84 127.52 34.15
C LYS A 22 44.02 126.27 33.83
N GLY A 23 42.78 126.47 33.36
CA GLY A 23 42.04 125.41 32.69
C GLY A 23 42.80 125.01 31.42
N ILE A 24 43.09 123.71 31.27
CA ILE A 24 43.66 123.17 30.03
C ILE A 24 42.59 123.28 28.92
N THR A 25 42.95 123.87 27.78
CA THR A 25 42.06 123.91 26.62
C THR A 25 41.78 122.49 26.12
N LEU A 26 40.57 122.21 25.65
CA LEU A 26 40.15 120.87 25.19
C LEU A 26 41.14 120.25 24.18
N VAL A 27 41.73 121.09 23.32
CA VAL A 27 42.78 120.69 22.35
C VAL A 27 44.05 120.20 23.06
N ALA A 28 44.51 120.89 24.10
CA ALA A 28 45.68 120.48 24.87
C ALA A 28 45.39 119.19 25.67
N LEU A 29 44.18 119.00 26.18
CA LEU A 29 43.76 117.75 26.82
C LEU A 29 43.78 116.58 25.81
N VAL A 30 43.22 116.77 24.62
CA VAL A 30 43.17 115.75 23.56
C VAL A 30 44.59 115.38 23.09
N ILE A 31 45.47 116.36 22.85
CA ILE A 31 46.86 116.09 22.47
C ILE A 31 47.59 115.33 23.59
N THR A 32 47.38 115.71 24.85
CA THR A 32 48.01 115.02 25.99
C THR A 32 47.53 113.57 26.10
N ILE A 33 46.24 113.31 25.88
CA ILE A 33 45.68 111.95 25.84
C ILE A 33 46.24 111.17 24.65
N ILE A 34 46.35 111.77 23.47
CA ILE A 34 46.92 111.11 22.28
C ILE A 34 48.40 110.77 22.51
N VAL A 35 49.20 111.68 23.05
CA VAL A 35 50.61 111.42 23.36
C VAL A 35 50.74 110.35 24.43
N LEU A 36 49.91 110.37 25.48
CA LEU A 36 49.86 109.31 26.48
C LEU A 36 49.45 107.97 25.88
N LEU A 37 48.47 107.92 24.96
CA LEU A 37 48.05 106.69 24.28
C LEU A 37 49.13 106.15 23.33
N ILE A 38 49.87 107.03 22.65
CA ILE A 38 51.01 106.65 21.81
C ILE A 38 52.17 106.15 22.67
N LEU A 39 52.54 106.85 23.75
CA LEU A 39 53.57 106.39 24.69
C LEU A 39 53.17 105.07 25.37
N SER A 40 51.90 104.92 25.73
CA SER A 40 51.33 103.69 26.29
C SER A 40 51.33 102.57 25.24
N GLY A 41 51.03 102.87 23.98
CA GLY A 41 51.11 101.92 22.87
C GLY A 41 52.54 101.43 22.60
N ILE A 42 53.52 102.33 22.63
CA ILE A 42 54.94 102.00 22.43
C ILE A 42 55.50 101.21 23.63
N THR A 43 55.10 101.54 24.86
CA THR A 43 55.50 100.78 26.06
C THR A 43 54.85 99.40 26.13
N ILE A 44 53.56 99.27 25.78
CA ILE A 44 52.88 97.97 25.72
C ILE A 44 53.45 97.10 24.60
N GLN A 45 53.71 97.65 23.40
CA GLN A 45 54.37 96.91 22.30
C GLN A 45 55.79 96.46 22.67
N SER A 46 56.56 97.29 23.37
CA SER A 46 57.89 96.94 23.88
C SER A 46 57.84 95.75 24.87
N ILE A 47 56.81 95.67 25.72
CA ILE A 47 56.67 94.59 26.71
C ILE A 47 56.15 93.30 26.06
N THR A 48 55.30 93.37 25.02
CA THR A 48 54.74 92.18 24.36
C THR A 48 55.63 91.60 23.25
N HIS A 49 56.49 92.38 22.59
CA HIS A 49 57.35 91.88 21.49
C HIS A 49 58.77 91.47 21.89
N THR A 50 59.20 91.72 23.13
CA THR A 50 60.54 91.32 23.62
C THR A 50 60.60 89.88 24.15
N GLY A 51 59.48 89.15 24.17
CA GLY A 51 59.39 87.78 24.70
C GLY A 51 59.62 87.70 26.20
N ILE A 52 59.55 88.81 26.95
CA ILE A 52 59.89 88.84 28.38
C ILE A 52 58.92 87.98 29.23
N PHE A 53 57.64 87.92 28.85
CA PHE A 53 56.66 87.04 29.48
C PHE A 53 56.87 85.57 29.11
N ASP A 54 57.25 85.28 27.86
CA ASP A 54 57.58 83.92 27.44
C ASP A 54 58.85 83.42 28.15
N ASN A 55 59.86 84.29 28.29
CA ASN A 55 61.09 83.99 29.06
C ASN A 55 60.79 83.79 30.55
N ALA A 56 59.92 84.61 31.15
CA ALA A 56 59.50 84.42 32.55
C ALA A 56 58.76 83.10 32.74
N LYS A 57 57.88 82.72 31.81
CA LYS A 57 57.13 81.46 31.86
C LYS A 57 58.01 80.24 31.58
N GLN A 58 59.00 80.36 30.69
CA GLN A 58 60.03 79.33 30.48
C GLN A 58 60.92 79.18 31.71
N ALA A 59 61.29 80.28 32.38
CA ALA A 59 62.05 80.24 33.63
C ALA A 59 61.26 79.57 34.75
N GLU A 60 59.95 79.84 34.87
CA GLU A 60 59.06 79.15 35.82
C GLU A 60 59.00 77.63 35.55
N LEU A 61 58.83 77.24 34.29
CA LEU A 61 58.81 75.84 33.87
C LEU A 61 60.14 75.12 34.12
N GLN A 62 61.26 75.77 33.78
CA GLN A 62 62.60 75.23 34.02
C GLN A 62 62.89 75.09 35.51
N ASN A 63 62.48 76.07 36.33
CA ASN A 63 62.61 75.99 37.78
C ASN A 63 61.80 74.82 38.35
N LYS A 64 60.57 74.60 37.88
CA LYS A 64 59.75 73.45 38.29
C LYS A 64 60.40 72.11 37.92
N ARG A 65 60.91 71.98 36.69
CA ARG A 65 61.63 70.76 36.25
C ARG A 65 62.88 70.51 37.08
N ALA A 66 63.64 71.57 37.38
CA ALA A 66 64.82 71.47 38.24
C ALA A 66 64.46 70.97 39.64
N GLN A 67 63.38 71.49 40.25
CA GLN A 67 62.89 71.02 41.55
C GLN A 67 62.49 69.53 41.54
N ILE A 68 61.83 69.07 40.47
CA ILE A 68 61.43 67.66 40.34
C ILE A 68 62.66 66.76 40.16
N ILE A 69 63.60 67.14 39.29
CA ILE A 69 64.86 66.40 39.11
C ILE A 69 65.62 66.34 40.43
N GLU A 70 65.77 67.46 41.14
CA GLU A 70 66.48 67.51 42.41
C GLU A 70 65.81 66.63 43.47
N TYR A 71 64.48 66.68 43.57
CA TYR A 71 63.72 65.80 44.46
C TYR A 71 63.99 64.32 44.16
N LEU A 72 63.87 63.91 42.90
CA LEU A 72 64.09 62.53 42.48
C LEU A 72 65.55 62.09 42.66
N LYS A 73 66.52 62.98 42.41
CA LYS A 73 67.95 62.74 42.68
C LYS A 73 68.20 62.54 44.17
N LEU A 74 67.59 63.34 45.04
CA LEU A 74 67.70 63.18 46.49
C LEU A 74 67.14 61.82 46.94
N LYS A 75 66.02 61.38 46.38
CA LYS A 75 65.47 60.04 46.66
C LYS A 75 66.40 58.93 46.19
N LEU A 76 66.93 59.03 44.98
CA LEU A 76 67.90 58.07 44.45
C LEU A 76 69.18 58.02 45.29
N MET A 77 69.77 59.17 45.64
CA MET A 77 70.98 59.27 46.47
C MET A 77 70.75 58.74 47.89
N ASN A 78 69.56 58.97 48.46
CA ASN A 78 69.18 58.41 49.75
C ASN A 78 69.20 56.87 49.71
N GLU A 79 68.61 56.27 48.67
CA GLU A 79 68.62 54.81 48.53
C GLU A 79 69.98 54.24 48.15
N GLN A 80 70.80 54.96 47.38
CA GLN A 80 72.20 54.61 47.13
C GLN A 80 73.04 54.64 48.42
N THR A 81 72.76 55.59 49.33
CA THR A 81 73.45 55.70 50.62
C THR A 81 72.99 54.64 51.61
N ASN A 82 71.69 54.32 51.61
CA ASN A 82 71.13 53.27 52.45
C ASN A 82 71.56 51.87 51.99
N ASN A 83 71.82 51.69 50.69
CA ASN A 83 72.24 50.43 50.09
C ASN A 83 73.57 50.56 49.32
N PRO A 84 74.70 50.85 50.00
CA PRO A 84 75.97 51.18 49.35
C PRO A 84 76.60 50.00 48.58
N PHE A 85 76.11 48.77 48.80
CA PHE A 85 76.54 47.55 48.11
C PHE A 85 75.40 46.88 47.34
N GLY A 86 74.24 47.54 47.20
CA GLY A 86 73.08 47.01 46.48
C GLY A 86 73.31 46.94 44.97
N SER A 87 72.63 46.01 44.31
CA SER A 87 72.59 45.96 42.84
C SER A 87 71.78 47.14 42.26
N ALA A 88 71.99 47.43 40.97
CA ALA A 88 71.23 48.46 40.26
C ALA A 88 69.71 48.23 40.37
N GLU A 89 69.28 46.96 40.29
CA GLU A 89 67.87 46.56 40.39
C GLU A 89 67.29 46.80 41.79
N GLU A 90 68.01 46.41 42.84
CA GLU A 90 67.58 46.64 44.22
C GLU A 90 67.47 48.14 44.53
N ILE A 91 68.46 48.94 44.13
CA ILE A 91 68.49 50.39 44.38
C ILE A 91 67.36 51.10 43.62
N ILE A 92 67.13 50.75 42.36
CA ILE A 92 66.10 51.40 41.53
C ILE A 92 64.68 51.01 41.97
N ILE A 93 64.45 49.74 42.33
CA ILE A 93 63.16 49.31 42.91
C ILE A 93 62.92 50.01 44.25
N ALA A 94 63.92 50.08 45.12
CA ALA A 94 63.82 50.79 46.40
C ALA A 94 63.54 52.29 46.18
N THR A 95 64.23 52.92 45.21
CA THR A 95 64.01 54.32 44.84
C THR A 95 62.59 54.55 44.36
N ARG A 96 62.08 53.67 43.48
CA ARG A 96 60.69 53.72 43.00
C ARG A 96 59.68 53.63 44.14
N ASN A 97 59.87 52.68 45.04
CA ASN A 97 58.99 52.51 46.20
C ASN A 97 59.05 53.72 47.13
N ASN A 98 60.25 54.28 47.37
CA ASN A 98 60.40 55.51 48.15
C ASN A 98 59.66 56.70 47.51
N VAL A 99 59.73 56.85 46.18
CA VAL A 99 58.98 57.88 45.44
C VAL A 99 57.47 57.66 45.55
N LEU A 100 56.99 56.41 45.46
CA LEU A 100 55.57 56.07 45.64
C LEU A 100 55.07 56.36 47.05
N GLU A 101 55.83 55.99 48.08
CA GLU A 101 55.50 56.24 49.49
C GLU A 101 55.45 57.74 49.81
N ASN A 102 56.29 58.54 49.14
CA ASN A 102 56.39 59.98 49.36
C ASN A 102 55.77 60.80 48.21
N ILE A 103 54.84 60.22 47.45
CA ILE A 103 54.26 60.83 46.25
C ILE A 103 53.58 62.18 46.52
N GLU A 104 53.05 62.39 47.74
CA GLU A 104 52.41 63.65 48.15
C GLU A 104 53.40 64.83 48.25
N ASP A 105 54.68 64.58 48.52
CA ASP A 105 55.70 65.64 48.47
C ASP A 105 55.97 66.07 47.03
N LEU A 106 56.00 65.12 46.10
CA LEU A 106 56.13 65.41 44.68
C LEU A 106 54.88 66.14 44.15
N LYS A 107 53.69 65.84 44.71
CA LYS A 107 52.44 66.54 44.38
C LYS A 107 52.40 68.02 44.79
N LYS A 108 53.23 68.43 45.76
CA LYS A 108 53.40 69.86 46.12
C LYS A 108 54.10 70.65 45.01
N ILE A 109 54.92 69.97 44.21
CA ILE A 109 55.69 70.56 43.10
C ILE A 109 54.89 70.51 41.80
N GLY A 110 54.16 69.41 41.52
CA GLY A 110 53.25 69.29 40.38
C GLY A 110 51.99 68.46 40.69
N LYS A 111 50.83 68.85 40.18
CA LYS A 111 49.52 68.39 40.68
C LYS A 111 49.18 66.94 40.33
N GLU A 112 49.50 66.51 39.12
CA GLU A 112 49.24 65.15 38.63
C GLU A 112 50.54 64.36 38.60
N VAL A 113 50.63 63.29 39.40
CA VAL A 113 51.83 62.44 39.50
C VAL A 113 51.47 60.98 39.23
N THR A 114 52.21 60.32 38.34
CA THR A 114 52.12 58.88 38.05
C THR A 114 53.53 58.27 38.04
N VAL A 115 53.70 57.09 38.62
CA VAL A 115 54.97 56.35 38.62
C VAL A 115 54.76 55.04 37.88
N GLU A 116 55.47 54.84 36.77
CA GLU A 116 55.38 53.60 35.98
C GLU A 116 56.16 52.46 36.65
N GLU A 117 55.89 51.21 36.25
CA GLU A 117 56.69 50.05 36.67
C GLU A 117 58.14 50.14 36.16
N THR A 118 59.05 49.41 36.79
CA THR A 118 60.44 49.32 36.33
C THR A 118 60.54 48.60 34.97
N SER A 119 61.51 48.99 34.15
CA SER A 119 61.79 48.39 32.84
C SER A 119 63.29 48.19 32.66
N THR A 120 63.68 47.10 32.00
CA THR A 120 65.05 46.82 31.51
C THR A 120 65.11 46.88 29.98
N GLU A 121 64.08 47.43 29.36
CA GLU A 121 63.95 47.54 27.90
C GLU A 121 63.44 48.95 27.55
N GLU A 122 64.20 49.67 26.72
CA GLU A 122 63.88 51.00 26.21
C GLU A 122 64.05 50.97 24.68
N ASP A 123 63.03 51.43 23.95
CA ASP A 123 63.01 51.46 22.48
C ASP A 123 63.35 50.14 21.76
N GLY A 124 63.11 49.00 22.42
CA GLY A 124 63.34 47.66 21.87
C GLY A 124 64.74 47.11 22.12
N GLU A 125 65.58 47.84 22.85
CA GLU A 125 66.92 47.41 23.27
C GLU A 125 66.94 47.10 24.76
N ASN A 126 67.75 46.10 25.15
CA ASN A 126 68.02 45.84 26.56
C ASN A 126 68.88 46.97 27.13
N VAL A 127 68.40 47.60 28.18
CA VAL A 127 69.07 48.69 28.90
C VAL A 127 69.12 48.39 30.39
N ASP A 128 69.95 49.15 31.11
CA ASP A 128 69.98 49.10 32.57
C ASP A 128 68.62 49.48 33.15
N ILE A 129 68.28 48.88 34.30
CA ILE A 129 66.97 49.07 34.93
C ILE A 129 66.68 50.55 35.23
N TYR A 130 65.48 50.98 34.87
CA TYR A 130 64.98 52.32 35.10
C TYR A 130 63.47 52.30 35.38
N PHE A 131 62.91 53.43 35.81
CA PHE A 131 61.47 53.66 35.78
C PHE A 131 61.18 55.12 35.39
N TYR A 132 59.96 55.37 34.93
CA TYR A 132 59.51 56.73 34.64
C TYR A 132 58.62 57.28 35.75
N VAL A 133 58.84 58.55 36.06
CA VAL A 133 57.96 59.36 36.89
C VAL A 133 57.37 60.46 36.01
N ILE A 134 56.05 60.59 36.02
CA ILE A 134 55.32 61.55 35.21
C ILE A 134 54.70 62.58 36.15
N VAL A 135 55.01 63.87 35.98
CA VAL A 135 54.51 64.98 36.79
C VAL A 135 53.96 66.08 35.90
N ASP A 136 52.65 66.37 35.96
CA ASP A 136 51.95 67.37 35.13
C ASP A 136 52.33 67.26 33.64
N LYS A 137 52.34 66.03 33.14
CA LYS A 137 52.79 65.64 31.79
C LYS A 137 54.28 65.78 31.52
N ASP A 138 55.15 66.23 32.42
CA ASP A 138 56.60 66.10 32.23
C ASP A 138 57.06 64.70 32.68
N VAL A 139 57.84 64.00 31.86
CA VAL A 139 58.33 62.63 32.11
C VAL A 139 59.80 62.68 32.49
N TYR A 140 60.12 62.03 33.60
CA TYR A 140 61.45 61.94 34.18
C TYR A 140 61.87 60.49 34.20
N LYS A 141 63.04 60.19 33.63
CA LYS A 141 63.69 58.89 33.70
C LYS A 141 64.57 58.86 34.95
N VAL A 142 64.34 57.87 35.80
CA VAL A 142 65.18 57.59 36.97
C VAL A 142 65.95 56.31 36.67
N GLU A 143 67.26 56.44 36.53
CA GLU A 143 68.20 55.35 36.32
C GLU A 143 69.34 55.46 37.34
N LEU A 144 70.17 54.42 37.50
CA LEU A 144 71.11 54.35 38.62
C LEU A 144 72.05 55.57 38.70
N ASN A 145 72.48 56.07 37.54
CA ASN A 145 73.50 57.11 37.48
C ASN A 145 72.91 58.51 37.25
N ASP A 146 71.63 58.65 36.91
CA ASP A 146 71.05 59.96 36.63
C ASP A 146 69.53 60.01 36.82
N VAL A 147 69.03 61.24 36.97
CA VAL A 147 67.62 61.54 36.79
C VAL A 147 67.50 62.62 35.73
N THR A 148 66.88 62.27 34.62
CA THR A 148 66.78 63.15 33.46
C THR A 148 65.34 63.46 33.13
N PHE A 149 65.07 64.73 32.82
CA PHE A 149 63.82 65.09 32.15
C PHE A 149 63.93 64.67 30.68
N ILE A 150 63.09 63.74 30.26
CA ILE A 150 63.18 63.13 28.92
C ILE A 150 62.13 63.67 27.94
N GLY A 151 61.19 64.49 28.40
CA GLY A 151 60.18 65.11 27.55
C GLY A 151 58.80 65.14 28.20
N GLN A 152 57.77 65.48 27.44
CA GLN A 152 56.40 65.53 27.92
C GLN A 152 55.59 64.29 27.51
N LEU A 153 54.76 63.75 28.39
CA LEU A 153 53.70 62.78 28.13
C LEU A 153 52.78 63.38 27.05
N GLY A 154 52.65 62.67 25.94
CA GLY A 154 52.12 63.23 24.70
C GLY A 154 53.18 63.78 23.74
N LYS A 155 54.48 63.52 23.94
CA LYS A 155 55.52 63.66 22.89
C LYS A 155 56.21 62.34 22.58
N PHE A 156 56.01 61.31 23.40
CA PHE A 156 56.51 59.96 23.17
C PHE A 156 55.66 59.21 22.13
N THR A 157 56.32 58.31 21.40
CA THR A 157 55.64 57.32 20.56
C THR A 157 55.21 56.16 21.47
N PRO A 158 53.94 55.71 21.41
CA PRO A 158 53.51 54.56 22.20
C PRO A 158 54.29 53.30 21.81
N VAL A 159 54.33 52.30 22.69
CA VAL A 159 54.87 50.97 22.39
C VAL A 159 53.75 49.97 22.51
N ILE A 160 53.63 49.09 21.52
CA ILE A 160 52.67 48.00 21.50
C ILE A 160 53.39 46.68 21.22
N LYS A 161 53.03 45.63 21.96
CA LYS A 161 53.53 44.27 21.74
C LYS A 161 52.37 43.29 21.75
N LEU A 162 52.47 42.22 20.95
CA LEU A 162 51.53 41.11 20.98
C LEU A 162 51.76 40.29 22.25
N LYS A 163 50.71 40.09 23.06
CA LYS A 163 50.74 39.23 24.24
C LYS A 163 50.29 37.82 23.91
N SER A 164 49.16 37.68 23.22
CA SER A 164 48.68 36.39 22.74
C SER A 164 47.74 36.52 21.54
N ILE A 165 47.64 35.46 20.74
CA ILE A 165 46.65 35.32 19.68
C ILE A 165 46.14 33.88 19.67
N SER A 166 44.83 33.70 19.59
CA SER A 166 44.17 32.39 19.57
C SER A 166 42.97 32.42 18.62
N ASN A 167 42.47 31.24 18.24
CA ASN A 167 41.38 31.14 17.29
C ASN A 167 40.40 30.01 17.64
N THR A 168 39.20 30.14 17.11
CA THR A 168 38.23 29.05 16.94
C THR A 168 38.01 28.84 15.43
N THR A 169 36.91 28.22 15.03
CA THR A 169 36.52 28.08 13.62
C THR A 169 35.94 29.38 13.04
N ASN A 170 35.35 30.25 13.88
CA ASN A 170 34.72 31.51 13.46
C ASN A 170 35.19 32.73 14.23
N THR A 171 36.16 32.61 15.13
CA THR A 171 36.72 33.74 15.86
C THR A 171 38.24 33.76 15.89
N ILE A 172 38.80 34.97 16.05
CA ILE A 172 40.20 35.20 16.43
C ILE A 172 40.18 36.14 17.62
N THR A 173 40.87 35.78 18.70
CA THR A 173 41.04 36.64 19.87
C THR A 173 42.49 37.07 19.95
N VAL A 174 42.72 38.38 20.01
CA VAL A 174 44.03 39.00 20.16
C VAL A 174 44.11 39.72 21.50
N GLU A 175 45.26 39.62 22.15
CA GLU A 175 45.60 40.38 23.34
C GLU A 175 46.96 41.06 23.12
N VAL A 176 47.04 42.34 23.40
CA VAL A 176 48.24 43.17 23.27
C VAL A 176 48.64 43.75 24.63
N THR A 177 49.83 44.33 24.72
CA THR A 177 50.22 45.16 25.87
C THR A 177 50.75 46.47 25.38
N THR A 178 50.38 47.57 26.05
CA THR A 178 50.81 48.91 25.70
C THR A 178 51.68 49.54 26.79
N LYS A 179 52.73 50.27 26.38
CA LYS A 179 53.50 51.18 27.24
C LYS A 179 53.50 52.58 26.62
N ARG A 180 53.63 53.64 27.42
CA ARG A 180 53.63 55.04 26.95
C ARG A 180 52.34 55.41 26.17
N ASN A 181 51.21 54.80 26.51
CA ASN A 181 49.90 54.98 25.85
C ASN A 181 48.76 55.33 26.83
N GLN A 182 49.08 55.80 28.04
CA GLN A 182 48.07 56.15 29.04
C GLN A 182 47.18 57.30 28.53
N GLY A 183 45.86 57.10 28.57
CA GLY A 183 44.87 58.02 27.98
C GLY A 183 44.64 57.86 26.47
N GLY A 184 45.41 56.99 25.79
CA GLY A 184 45.25 56.67 24.37
C GLY A 184 44.22 55.57 24.08
N THR A 185 43.98 55.30 22.80
CA THR A 185 43.08 54.24 22.31
C THR A 185 43.84 53.16 21.54
N LEU A 186 43.18 52.03 21.33
CA LEU A 186 43.60 50.93 20.46
C LEU A 186 42.60 50.79 19.32
N GLU A 187 43.12 50.76 18.10
CA GLU A 187 42.36 50.52 16.88
C GLU A 187 42.66 49.11 16.35
N TYR A 188 41.64 48.27 16.31
CA TYR A 188 41.69 46.87 15.92
C TYR A 188 41.24 46.71 14.48
N TYR A 189 42.19 46.34 13.62
CA TYR A 189 41.98 46.10 12.20
C TYR A 189 42.13 44.62 11.87
N ILE A 190 41.41 44.18 10.85
CA ILE A 190 41.53 42.83 10.29
C ILE A 190 41.54 42.91 8.77
N LYS A 191 42.23 41.95 8.17
CA LYS A 191 42.26 41.71 6.73
C LYS A 191 42.35 40.22 6.47
N SER A 192 41.54 39.67 5.57
CA SER A 192 41.72 38.29 5.13
C SER A 192 42.79 38.17 4.05
N GLU A 193 43.31 36.97 3.80
CA GLU A 193 44.33 36.73 2.78
C GLU A 193 43.93 37.14 1.34
N ASP A 194 42.63 37.23 1.06
CA ASP A 194 42.09 37.64 -0.24
C ASP A 194 41.89 39.16 -0.38
N GLU A 195 42.07 39.90 0.72
CA GLU A 195 41.84 41.35 0.76
C GLU A 195 43.17 42.10 0.76
N GLU A 196 43.25 43.20 0.03
CA GLU A 196 44.46 44.03 -0.02
C GLU A 196 44.54 45.03 1.15
N GLU A 197 43.39 45.55 1.60
CA GLU A 197 43.29 46.60 2.62
C GLU A 197 42.79 46.12 3.98
N TYR A 198 43.27 46.77 5.05
CA TYR A 198 42.81 46.52 6.42
C TYR A 198 41.51 47.27 6.73
N LYS A 199 40.56 46.59 7.35
CA LYS A 199 39.31 47.19 7.83
C LYS A 199 39.35 47.43 9.33
N LEU A 200 39.04 48.66 9.76
CA LEU A 200 38.84 48.98 11.18
C LEU A 200 37.57 48.31 11.69
N ILE A 201 37.69 47.49 12.73
CA ILE A 201 36.56 46.78 13.34
C ILE A 201 36.14 47.48 14.64
N LYS A 202 37.12 47.91 15.44
CA LYS A 202 36.83 48.47 16.76
C LYS A 202 37.90 49.47 17.19
N THR A 203 37.46 50.57 17.81
CA THR A 203 38.32 51.45 18.62
C THR A 203 37.90 51.29 20.08
N THR A 204 38.85 50.98 20.96
CA THR A 204 38.60 50.75 22.39
C THR A 204 39.85 51.06 23.21
N THR A 205 39.75 51.08 24.54
CA THR A 205 40.91 51.09 25.45
C THR A 205 41.26 49.69 25.95
N GLU A 206 40.46 48.69 25.63
CA GLU A 206 40.69 47.30 26.02
C GLU A 206 41.84 46.67 25.23
N GLU A 207 42.76 46.05 25.95
CA GLU A 207 43.94 45.36 25.39
C GLU A 207 43.61 43.96 24.84
N LYS A 208 42.37 43.50 24.95
CA LYS A 208 41.88 42.23 24.44
C LYS A 208 40.66 42.44 23.56
N TYR A 209 40.66 41.85 22.36
CA TYR A 209 39.52 41.91 21.45
C TYR A 209 39.30 40.58 20.72
N THR A 210 38.03 40.23 20.48
CA THR A 210 37.63 39.03 19.73
C THR A 210 36.91 39.44 18.46
N TYR A 211 37.46 39.05 17.32
CA TYR A 211 36.83 39.13 16.01
C TYR A 211 35.91 37.93 15.85
N GLU A 212 34.63 38.17 15.57
CA GLU A 212 33.60 37.13 15.41
C GLU A 212 33.11 37.02 13.96
N GLY A 213 32.46 35.91 13.63
CA GLY A 213 31.85 35.71 12.31
C GLY A 213 32.86 35.53 11.16
N LEU A 214 34.06 35.03 11.48
CA LEU A 214 35.11 34.79 10.50
C LEU A 214 34.88 33.49 9.72
N ILE A 215 35.38 33.45 8.48
CA ILE A 215 35.33 32.27 7.62
C ILE A 215 36.36 31.25 8.13
N GLN A 216 35.97 29.98 8.22
CA GLN A 216 36.84 28.87 8.65
C GLN A 216 38.00 28.57 7.69
N ASN A 217 39.08 27.98 8.19
CA ASN A 217 40.28 27.60 7.42
C ASN A 217 40.83 28.74 6.54
N LYS A 218 40.70 29.98 7.01
CA LYS A 218 41.11 31.17 6.27
C LYS A 218 42.15 31.93 7.08
N LYS A 219 43.22 32.37 6.42
CA LYS A 219 44.25 33.17 7.07
C LYS A 219 43.80 34.62 7.18
N TYR A 220 43.96 35.20 8.37
CA TYR A 220 43.70 36.60 8.65
C TYR A 220 44.95 37.27 9.20
N SER A 221 45.18 38.50 8.75
CA SER A 221 46.16 39.41 9.31
C SER A 221 45.46 40.43 10.19
N ILE A 222 45.88 40.49 11.45
CA ILE A 222 45.37 41.38 12.48
C ILE A 222 46.38 42.50 12.67
N LYS A 223 45.93 43.74 12.57
CA LYS A 223 46.75 44.91 12.87
C LYS A 223 46.12 45.66 14.03
N VAL A 224 46.89 45.88 15.08
CA VAL A 224 46.47 46.68 16.23
C VAL A 224 47.33 47.92 16.27
N ILE A 225 46.69 49.10 16.26
CA ILE A 225 47.37 50.39 16.32
C ILE A 225 47.07 51.02 17.67
N ALA A 226 48.11 51.27 18.48
CA ALA A 226 48.03 52.13 19.64
C ALA A 226 48.09 53.59 19.19
N VAL A 227 47.07 54.38 19.52
CA VAL A 227 46.98 55.81 19.20
C VAL A 227 47.04 56.59 20.51
N ALA A 228 48.18 57.24 20.76
CA ALA A 228 48.35 58.09 21.93
C ALA A 228 47.60 59.43 21.75
N GLU A 229 47.30 60.15 22.84
CA GLU A 229 46.59 61.46 22.79
C GLU A 229 47.21 62.48 21.82
N ASN A 230 48.53 62.38 21.64
CA ASN A 230 49.30 63.25 20.76
C ASN A 230 49.26 62.88 19.28
N LYS A 231 48.43 61.90 18.92
CA LYS A 231 48.27 61.37 17.56
C LYS A 231 49.49 60.61 17.03
N LYS A 232 50.51 60.35 17.86
CA LYS A 232 51.57 59.38 17.51
C LYS A 232 51.01 57.98 17.63
N THR A 233 51.46 57.11 16.73
CA THR A 233 50.96 55.74 16.65
C THR A 233 52.09 54.72 16.70
N ALA A 234 51.77 53.53 17.16
CA ALA A 234 52.61 52.34 17.01
C ALA A 234 51.72 51.17 16.65
N GLU A 235 52.22 50.25 15.83
CA GLU A 235 51.45 49.12 15.34
C GLU A 235 52.14 47.79 15.66
N VAL A 236 51.32 46.77 15.87
CA VAL A 236 51.73 45.37 15.86
C VAL A 236 50.85 44.61 14.88
N ILE A 237 51.47 43.71 14.11
CA ILE A 237 50.78 42.85 13.15
C ILE A 237 50.98 41.40 13.57
N ALA A 238 49.90 40.63 13.56
CA ALA A 238 49.91 39.20 13.84
C ALA A 238 49.03 38.48 12.82
N GLU A 239 49.44 37.29 12.39
CA GLU A 239 48.66 36.46 11.48
C GLU A 239 48.12 35.24 12.22
N GLN A 240 46.89 34.86 11.92
CA GLN A 240 46.28 33.64 12.45
C GLN A 240 45.31 33.04 11.45
N THR A 241 45.27 31.71 11.37
CA THR A 241 44.33 30.97 10.54
C THR A 241 43.21 30.42 11.40
N THR A 242 41.96 30.68 11.02
CA THR A 242 40.80 30.08 11.69
C THR A 242 40.82 28.56 11.58
N GLY A 243 40.27 27.87 12.58
CA GLY A 243 40.16 26.42 12.56
C GLY A 243 39.23 25.93 11.45
N LYS A 244 39.22 24.64 11.17
CA LYS A 244 38.28 23.99 10.24
C LYS A 244 37.28 23.16 11.03
N ILE A 245 35.98 23.30 10.74
CA ILE A 245 34.95 22.40 11.26
C ILE A 245 35.20 21.00 10.69
N VAL A 246 35.17 19.97 11.54
CA VAL A 246 35.29 18.59 11.10
C VAL A 246 34.09 18.20 10.24
N ASP A 247 34.36 17.54 9.13
CA ASP A 247 33.31 17.07 8.23
C ASP A 247 32.57 15.88 8.87
N LEU A 248 31.24 15.85 8.77
CA LEU A 248 30.48 14.67 9.19
C LEU A 248 30.64 13.57 8.16
N THR A 249 31.03 12.39 8.63
CA THR A 249 31.22 11.18 7.84
C THR A 249 30.62 9.99 8.58
N GLU A 250 30.50 8.84 7.92
CA GLU A 250 30.01 7.61 8.57
C GLU A 250 30.91 7.14 9.73
N ALA A 251 32.15 7.61 9.79
CA ALA A 251 33.09 7.26 10.86
C ALA A 251 32.83 7.99 12.19
N ASN A 252 32.22 9.17 12.15
CA ASN A 252 32.01 10.03 13.33
C ASN A 252 30.55 10.45 13.55
N ALA A 253 29.65 10.04 12.68
CA ALA A 253 28.23 10.36 12.76
C ALA A 253 27.36 9.28 12.11
N LYS A 254 26.10 9.22 12.52
CA LYS A 254 25.11 8.30 11.95
C LYS A 254 23.72 8.88 11.94
N PHE A 255 22.89 8.38 11.02
CA PHE A 255 21.45 8.56 11.04
C PHE A 255 20.76 7.38 11.70
N THR A 256 19.73 7.67 12.50
CA THR A 256 18.74 6.70 12.97
C THR A 256 17.36 7.10 12.46
N TYR A 257 16.54 6.10 12.10
CA TYR A 257 15.23 6.32 11.48
C TYR A 257 14.11 5.79 12.37
N SER A 258 13.06 6.60 12.55
CA SER A 258 11.86 6.22 13.30
C SER A 258 10.59 6.57 12.53
N PRO A 259 9.72 5.59 12.20
CA PRO A 259 9.93 4.15 12.40
C PRO A 259 11.06 3.59 11.52
N SER A 260 11.66 2.47 11.95
CA SER A 260 12.74 1.79 11.22
C SER A 260 12.24 0.75 10.20
N GLY A 261 11.03 0.21 10.40
CA GLY A 261 10.35 -0.68 9.46
C GLY A 261 9.51 0.08 8.44
N TRP A 262 8.94 -0.63 7.46
CA TRP A 262 8.02 -0.04 6.50
C TRP A 262 6.86 0.71 7.17
N THR A 263 6.50 1.87 6.64
CA THR A 263 5.38 2.69 7.11
C THR A 263 4.68 3.37 5.94
N ASN A 264 3.37 3.63 6.07
CA ASN A 264 2.63 4.53 5.18
C ASN A 264 2.54 5.97 5.71
N GLY A 265 3.07 6.20 6.92
CA GLY A 265 3.27 7.52 7.49
C GLY A 265 4.62 8.12 7.11
N SER A 266 5.00 9.15 7.85
CA SER A 266 6.29 9.82 7.72
C SER A 266 7.39 9.06 8.48
N VAL A 267 8.65 9.28 8.11
CA VAL A 267 9.83 8.79 8.84
C VAL A 267 10.65 9.98 9.32
N THR A 268 11.01 9.97 10.60
CA THR A 268 11.94 10.94 11.18
C THR A 268 13.35 10.38 11.16
N ALA A 269 14.23 11.04 10.42
CA ALA A 269 15.67 10.78 10.43
C ALA A 269 16.36 11.70 11.44
N THR A 270 17.15 11.13 12.34
CA THR A 270 17.88 11.86 13.39
C THR A 270 19.38 11.61 13.23
N ALA A 271 20.14 12.67 13.04
CA ALA A 271 21.60 12.65 13.00
C ALA A 271 22.16 12.72 14.42
N SER A 272 23.23 11.97 14.65
CA SER A 272 23.99 11.97 15.90
C SER A 272 25.49 11.93 15.60
N THR A 273 26.29 12.56 16.44
CA THR A 273 27.76 12.60 16.35
C THR A 273 28.35 12.76 17.75
N ASP A 274 29.56 12.25 17.94
CA ASP A 274 30.33 12.46 19.17
C ASP A 274 31.14 13.77 19.13
N VAL A 275 31.13 14.49 18.00
CA VAL A 275 31.78 15.80 17.87
C VAL A 275 30.99 16.86 18.65
N THR A 276 31.59 17.39 19.71
CA THR A 276 30.98 18.40 20.58
C THR A 276 31.31 19.84 20.14
N GLY A 277 30.54 20.82 20.61
CA GLY A 277 30.82 22.25 20.40
C GLY A 277 30.15 22.88 19.16
N PHE A 278 29.36 22.11 18.42
CA PHE A 278 28.65 22.56 17.22
C PHE A 278 27.16 22.25 17.30
N THR A 279 26.36 23.01 16.57
CA THR A 279 24.94 22.70 16.34
C THR A 279 24.81 21.79 15.13
N ILE A 280 24.06 20.70 15.24
CA ILE A 280 23.70 19.87 14.08
C ILE A 280 22.58 20.56 13.30
N GLN A 281 22.80 20.78 12.01
CA GLN A 281 21.76 21.18 11.06
C GLN A 281 21.36 19.99 10.19
N THR A 282 20.09 19.92 9.82
CA THR A 282 19.56 18.92 8.88
C THR A 282 18.83 19.54 7.70
N SER A 283 18.77 18.80 6.58
CA SER A 283 18.15 19.23 5.32
C SER A 283 17.60 18.04 4.53
N THR A 284 16.63 18.28 3.64
CA THR A 284 16.12 17.29 2.66
C THR A 284 16.61 17.55 1.24
N ASP A 285 17.22 18.70 0.97
CA ASP A 285 17.68 19.12 -0.37
C ASP A 285 19.17 19.50 -0.42
N GLY A 286 19.85 19.47 0.73
CA GLY A 286 21.25 19.86 0.88
C GLY A 286 21.48 21.37 0.78
N LYS A 287 20.43 22.18 0.68
CA LYS A 287 20.48 23.63 0.43
C LYS A 287 19.80 24.41 1.54
N ASN A 288 18.59 24.00 1.94
CA ASN A 288 17.80 24.62 2.97
C ASN A 288 17.99 23.86 4.28
N TRP A 289 18.57 24.53 5.28
CA TRP A 289 19.01 23.91 6.53
C TRP A 289 18.18 24.37 7.72
N THR A 290 17.89 23.45 8.63
CA THR A 290 17.25 23.74 9.93
C THR A 290 18.18 23.33 11.05
N SER A 291 18.33 24.17 12.09
CA SER A 291 19.16 23.91 13.27
C SER A 291 18.51 22.92 14.24
N THR A 292 18.21 21.74 13.72
CA THR A 292 17.65 20.59 14.44
C THR A 292 18.41 19.34 14.02
N ALA A 293 18.72 18.47 14.98
CA ALA A 293 19.37 17.18 14.71
C ALA A 293 18.47 16.19 13.94
N SER A 294 17.17 16.47 13.82
CA SER A 294 16.20 15.61 13.16
C SER A 294 15.44 16.30 12.04
N LYS A 295 15.03 15.51 11.05
CA LYS A 295 14.16 15.91 9.93
C LYS A 295 13.12 14.83 9.65
N THR A 296 11.87 15.23 9.44
CA THR A 296 10.78 14.31 9.07
C THR A 296 10.58 14.36 7.56
N LEU A 297 10.48 13.18 6.94
CA LEU A 297 10.27 13.00 5.51
C LEU A 297 8.94 12.28 5.29
N ASP A 298 8.16 12.78 4.33
CA ASP A 298 6.88 12.20 3.90
C ASP A 298 7.00 11.32 2.65
N ALA A 299 8.20 11.19 2.10
CA ALA A 299 8.52 10.38 0.94
C ALA A 299 9.95 9.85 1.05
N ASN A 300 10.23 8.73 0.37
CA ASN A 300 11.58 8.20 0.27
C ASN A 300 12.50 9.21 -0.41
N GLY A 301 13.71 9.34 0.11
CA GLY A 301 14.66 10.31 -0.40
C GLY A 301 15.79 10.64 0.57
N PRO A 302 16.73 11.48 0.11
CA PRO A 302 17.92 11.79 0.87
C PRO A 302 17.61 12.73 2.04
N VAL A 303 18.38 12.57 3.11
CA VAL A 303 18.45 13.48 4.25
C VAL A 303 19.91 13.82 4.50
N TYR A 304 20.19 15.07 4.84
CA TYR A 304 21.54 15.57 5.02
C TYR A 304 21.71 16.11 6.43
N ALA A 305 22.92 15.97 6.98
CA ALA A 305 23.31 16.56 8.25
C ALA A 305 24.68 17.23 8.13
N ARG A 306 24.89 18.35 8.83
CA ARG A 306 26.18 19.03 8.91
C ARG A 306 26.35 19.70 10.27
N LEU A 307 27.59 19.94 10.66
CA LEU A 307 27.92 20.76 11.83
C LEU A 307 27.92 22.24 11.45
N TRP A 308 27.45 23.08 12.37
CA TRP A 308 27.36 24.53 12.22
C TRP A 308 27.80 25.25 13.50
N ASP A 309 28.66 26.26 13.36
CA ASP A 309 29.25 27.01 14.48
C ASP A 309 28.59 28.39 14.73
N GLY A 310 27.53 28.73 14.00
CA GLY A 310 26.94 30.08 14.00
C GLY A 310 27.18 30.86 12.71
N THR A 311 28.22 30.50 11.95
CA THR A 311 28.64 31.21 10.73
C THR A 311 29.04 30.25 9.63
N ASN A 312 29.93 29.31 9.94
CA ASN A 312 30.48 28.33 9.03
C ASN A 312 29.76 26.99 9.16
N ALA A 313 29.84 26.18 8.11
CA ALA A 313 29.37 24.81 8.12
C ALA A 313 30.46 23.85 7.64
N GLY A 314 30.54 22.68 8.27
CA GLY A 314 31.39 21.58 7.80
C GLY A 314 30.79 20.87 6.57
N GLY A 315 31.51 19.86 6.08
CA GLY A 315 31.02 18.90 5.11
C GLY A 315 29.79 18.14 5.62
N MET A 316 28.98 17.64 4.68
CA MET A 316 27.69 17.02 4.98
C MET A 316 27.76 15.49 4.97
N LEU A 317 27.10 14.88 5.95
CA LEU A 317 26.73 13.47 5.93
C LEU A 317 25.41 13.31 5.18
N THR A 318 25.34 12.32 4.30
CA THR A 318 24.11 11.94 3.58
C THR A 318 23.56 10.63 4.15
N GLY A 319 22.29 10.63 4.51
CA GLY A 319 21.48 9.44 4.77
C GLY A 319 20.33 9.34 3.78
N ASN A 320 19.59 8.23 3.81
CA ASN A 320 18.46 8.02 2.90
C ASN A 320 17.29 7.33 3.61
N VAL A 321 16.09 7.83 3.43
CA VAL A 321 14.84 7.15 3.86
C VAL A 321 14.34 6.30 2.69
N THR A 322 14.10 5.00 2.94
CA THR A 322 13.73 4.01 1.91
C THR A 322 12.50 3.17 2.27
N ASN A 323 11.88 3.42 3.42
CA ASN A 323 10.87 2.57 4.04
C ASN A 323 9.49 3.24 4.14
N ILE A 324 9.23 4.29 3.35
CA ILE A 324 7.92 4.89 3.20
C ILE A 324 7.21 4.26 2.00
N ASP A 325 6.03 3.73 2.22
CA ASP A 325 5.16 3.18 1.18
C ASP A 325 3.75 3.76 1.32
N LYS A 326 3.37 4.61 0.37
CA LYS A 326 2.03 5.23 0.31
C LYS A 326 1.19 4.68 -0.84
N THR A 327 1.74 3.74 -1.60
CA THR A 327 1.11 3.25 -2.82
C THR A 327 0.29 2.02 -2.47
N ALA A 328 -0.98 2.00 -2.89
CA ALA A 328 -1.78 0.80 -2.69
C ALA A 328 -1.38 -0.30 -3.69
N PRO A 329 -1.42 -1.58 -3.28
CA PRO A 329 -1.21 -2.69 -4.20
C PRO A 329 -2.29 -2.74 -5.29
N THR A 330 -2.01 -3.48 -6.37
CA THR A 330 -2.89 -3.60 -7.53
C THR A 330 -3.32 -5.04 -7.78
N ILE A 331 -4.50 -5.18 -8.40
CA ILE A 331 -5.02 -6.47 -8.88
C ILE A 331 -5.11 -6.39 -10.41
N GLY A 332 -4.32 -7.22 -11.10
CA GLY A 332 -4.33 -7.29 -12.56
C GLY A 332 -5.65 -7.84 -13.11
N GLN A 333 -5.84 -9.16 -12.99
CA GLN A 333 -6.96 -9.88 -13.60
C GLN A 333 -7.76 -10.67 -12.56
N ILE A 334 -9.06 -10.78 -12.79
CA ILE A 334 -9.99 -11.64 -12.05
C ILE A 334 -10.81 -12.43 -13.06
N SER A 335 -11.26 -13.64 -12.70
CA SER A 335 -12.15 -14.43 -13.54
C SER A 335 -13.34 -13.60 -14.02
N ASN A 336 -13.66 -13.74 -15.32
CA ASN A 336 -14.92 -13.25 -15.86
C ASN A 336 -16.09 -13.93 -15.14
N GLY A 337 -17.21 -13.22 -15.01
CA GLY A 337 -18.40 -13.79 -14.39
C GLY A 337 -18.82 -15.10 -15.08
N PHE A 338 -19.22 -16.08 -14.28
CA PHE A 338 -19.56 -17.41 -14.78
C PHE A 338 -20.75 -18.01 -14.02
N THR A 339 -21.29 -19.09 -14.57
CA THR A 339 -22.46 -19.78 -14.02
C THR A 339 -22.06 -21.11 -13.39
N ILE A 340 -22.59 -21.39 -12.20
CA ILE A 340 -22.40 -22.64 -11.46
C ILE A 340 -23.75 -23.36 -11.38
N VAL A 341 -23.74 -24.69 -11.45
CA VAL A 341 -24.93 -25.50 -11.17
C VAL A 341 -25.10 -25.61 -9.66
N ASN A 342 -26.31 -25.36 -9.15
CA ASN A 342 -26.60 -25.42 -7.72
C ASN A 342 -26.14 -26.76 -7.11
N GLY A 343 -25.47 -26.71 -5.96
CA GLY A 343 -24.82 -27.87 -5.32
C GLY A 343 -23.36 -28.08 -5.73
N ASN A 344 -22.89 -27.50 -6.84
CA ASN A 344 -21.47 -27.50 -7.20
C ASN A 344 -20.73 -26.29 -6.62
N LYS A 345 -19.40 -26.39 -6.62
CA LYS A 345 -18.49 -25.28 -6.31
C LYS A 345 -17.85 -24.76 -7.59
N GLY A 346 -17.68 -23.45 -7.66
CA GLY A 346 -16.85 -22.78 -8.66
C GLY A 346 -15.63 -22.15 -8.02
N THR A 347 -14.68 -21.69 -8.83
CA THR A 347 -13.47 -21.04 -8.35
C THR A 347 -13.25 -19.73 -9.08
N ILE A 348 -13.13 -18.64 -8.33
CA ILE A 348 -12.68 -17.34 -8.83
C ILE A 348 -11.17 -17.33 -8.74
N ASN A 349 -10.50 -17.13 -9.87
CA ASN A 349 -9.07 -16.96 -9.94
C ASN A 349 -8.73 -15.47 -10.08
N ILE A 350 -7.80 -15.01 -9.25
CA ILE A 350 -7.23 -13.67 -9.25
C ILE A 350 -5.74 -13.81 -9.55
N THR A 351 -5.22 -13.03 -10.49
CA THR A 351 -3.82 -13.10 -10.92
C THR A 351 -3.24 -11.72 -11.20
N GLY A 352 -1.91 -11.60 -11.16
CA GLY A 352 -1.24 -10.32 -11.37
C GLY A 352 -1.46 -9.37 -10.20
N ILE A 353 -1.48 -9.93 -8.98
CA ILE A 353 -1.45 -9.15 -7.74
C ILE A 353 -0.02 -8.67 -7.57
N ALA A 354 0.17 -7.36 -7.44
CA ALA A 354 1.48 -6.74 -7.37
C ALA A 354 1.49 -5.54 -6.43
N ASP A 355 2.64 -5.36 -5.79
CA ASP A 355 2.99 -4.22 -4.95
C ASP A 355 4.43 -3.83 -5.29
N ALA A 356 4.71 -2.52 -5.35
CA ALA A 356 6.03 -2.03 -5.76
C ALA A 356 7.00 -1.86 -4.58
N GLU A 357 6.50 -1.80 -3.35
CA GLU A 357 7.28 -1.38 -2.17
C GLU A 357 7.17 -2.40 -1.02
N SER A 358 6.30 -2.17 -0.03
CA SER A 358 6.32 -2.93 1.23
C SER A 358 5.92 -4.41 1.06
N GLY A 359 5.32 -4.75 -0.07
CA GLY A 359 4.91 -6.08 -0.48
C GLY A 359 3.53 -6.47 0.05
N ILE A 360 2.90 -7.43 -0.61
CA ILE A 360 1.56 -7.93 -0.25
C ILE A 360 1.57 -8.62 1.12
N SER A 361 0.55 -8.38 1.94
CA SER A 361 0.36 -9.06 3.24
C SER A 361 -0.94 -9.85 3.35
N GLY A 362 -1.96 -9.53 2.54
CA GLY A 362 -3.18 -10.31 2.55
C GLY A 362 -4.26 -9.82 1.60
N TYR A 363 -5.39 -10.51 1.62
CA TYR A 363 -6.56 -10.21 0.82
C TYR A 363 -7.86 -10.28 1.63
N HIS A 364 -8.88 -9.60 1.12
CA HIS A 364 -10.23 -9.60 1.67
C HIS A 364 -11.25 -9.81 0.56
N VAL A 365 -12.29 -10.58 0.87
CA VAL A 365 -13.38 -10.89 -0.05
C VAL A 365 -14.69 -10.54 0.62
N ASN A 366 -15.56 -9.81 -0.09
CA ASN A 366 -16.88 -9.45 0.40
C ASN A 366 -17.92 -9.54 -0.73
N THR A 367 -19.20 -9.71 -0.37
CA THR A 367 -20.33 -9.68 -1.30
C THR A 367 -21.03 -8.33 -1.34
N THR A 368 -20.69 -7.41 -0.42
CA THR A 368 -21.05 -6.01 -0.53
C THR A 368 -19.87 -5.24 -1.11
N GLY A 369 -20.10 -4.33 -2.05
CA GLY A 369 -19.04 -3.51 -2.67
C GLY A 369 -18.38 -2.48 -1.73
N THR A 370 -18.52 -2.67 -0.42
CA THR A 370 -18.00 -1.77 0.61
C THR A 370 -16.51 -2.05 0.82
N LYS A 371 -15.67 -1.03 0.63
CA LYS A 371 -14.22 -1.12 0.83
C LYS A 371 -13.91 -1.51 2.29
N PRO A 372 -13.09 -2.55 2.53
CA PRO A 372 -12.73 -2.96 3.88
C PRO A 372 -11.80 -1.94 4.55
N THR A 373 -11.76 -2.02 5.87
CA THR A 373 -10.82 -1.29 6.74
C THR A 373 -9.83 -2.27 7.38
N MET A 374 -8.83 -1.75 8.09
CA MET A 374 -7.83 -2.59 8.76
C MET A 374 -8.38 -3.43 9.93
N SER A 375 -9.55 -3.09 10.48
CA SER A 375 -10.21 -3.86 11.55
C SER A 375 -11.03 -5.04 11.03
N ASN A 376 -11.28 -5.13 9.71
CA ASN A 376 -11.94 -6.28 9.12
C ASN A 376 -11.05 -7.54 9.17
N SER A 377 -11.65 -8.73 9.05
CA SER A 377 -10.88 -9.98 8.96
C SER A 377 -10.18 -10.09 7.60
N TRP A 378 -8.84 -10.13 7.59
CA TRP A 378 -8.02 -10.32 6.40
C TRP A 378 -7.45 -11.74 6.35
N THR A 379 -7.38 -12.33 5.15
CA THR A 379 -6.64 -13.59 4.96
C THR A 379 -5.19 -13.28 4.60
N THR A 380 -4.25 -13.80 5.39
CA THR A 380 -2.81 -13.61 5.16
C THR A 380 -2.38 -14.30 3.86
N SER A 381 -1.70 -13.57 2.99
CA SER A 381 -1.13 -14.10 1.75
C SER A 381 -0.09 -13.13 1.21
N THR A 382 0.99 -13.67 0.65
CA THR A 382 2.02 -12.92 -0.09
C THR A 382 2.05 -13.31 -1.57
N ALA A 383 1.05 -14.08 -2.02
CA ALA A 383 1.03 -14.64 -3.37
C ALA A 383 0.60 -13.60 -4.41
N ASN A 384 1.14 -13.73 -5.63
CA ASN A 384 0.74 -12.93 -6.80
C ASN A 384 -0.57 -13.40 -7.44
N SER A 385 -1.18 -14.46 -6.90
CA SER A 385 -2.41 -15.07 -7.37
C SER A 385 -3.18 -15.71 -6.22
N ILE A 386 -4.51 -15.74 -6.32
CA ILE A 386 -5.43 -16.26 -5.31
C ILE A 386 -6.52 -17.06 -6.02
N SER A 387 -6.91 -18.21 -5.44
CA SER A 387 -8.09 -18.97 -5.84
C SER A 387 -9.11 -18.96 -4.71
N TYR A 388 -10.33 -18.52 -5.00
CA TYR A 388 -11.42 -18.42 -4.03
C TYR A 388 -12.61 -19.26 -4.46
N ASN A 389 -12.99 -20.23 -3.62
CA ASN A 389 -14.12 -21.13 -3.90
C ASN A 389 -15.46 -20.46 -3.56
N VAL A 390 -16.42 -20.61 -4.46
CA VAL A 390 -17.76 -20.03 -4.35
C VAL A 390 -18.83 -21.09 -4.58
N SER A 391 -19.95 -20.95 -3.88
CA SER A 391 -21.12 -21.84 -4.01
C SER A 391 -22.45 -21.08 -3.96
N SER A 392 -22.43 -19.76 -3.86
CA SER A 392 -23.63 -18.91 -3.87
C SER A 392 -23.54 -17.84 -4.96
N ALA A 393 -24.70 -17.50 -5.53
CA ALA A 393 -24.82 -16.43 -6.51
C ALA A 393 -24.58 -15.07 -5.86
N GLY A 394 -24.08 -14.13 -6.65
CA GLY A 394 -23.78 -12.77 -6.19
C GLY A 394 -22.55 -12.19 -6.85
N THR A 395 -22.28 -10.93 -6.55
CA THR A 395 -21.03 -10.27 -6.95
C THR A 395 -20.05 -10.34 -5.80
N TYR A 396 -18.88 -10.92 -6.06
CA TYR A 396 -17.78 -11.00 -5.10
C TYR A 396 -16.76 -9.93 -5.41
N TYR A 397 -16.42 -9.14 -4.41
CA TYR A 397 -15.44 -8.06 -4.48
C TYR A 397 -14.17 -8.47 -3.74
N PHE A 398 -13.02 -8.20 -4.35
CA PHE A 398 -11.70 -8.57 -3.88
C PHE A 398 -10.86 -7.32 -3.67
N TRP A 399 -10.19 -7.28 -2.54
CA TRP A 399 -9.17 -6.29 -2.20
C TRP A 399 -7.91 -7.01 -1.75
N VAL A 400 -6.78 -6.38 -2.01
CA VAL A 400 -5.48 -6.79 -1.46
C VAL A 400 -4.91 -5.65 -0.65
N LYS A 401 -4.10 -5.99 0.35
CA LYS A 401 -3.37 -5.02 1.16
C LYS A 401 -1.89 -5.35 1.22
N ASP A 402 -1.10 -4.32 1.41
CA ASP A 402 0.35 -4.42 1.63
C ASP A 402 0.69 -4.61 3.12
N LYS A 403 1.97 -4.54 3.49
CA LYS A 403 2.43 -4.72 4.88
C LYS A 403 2.20 -3.49 5.77
N VAL A 404 1.99 -2.32 5.20
CA VAL A 404 1.79 -1.06 5.93
C VAL A 404 0.32 -0.65 6.03
N GLY A 405 -0.57 -1.40 5.38
CA GLY A 405 -2.02 -1.23 5.45
C GLY A 405 -2.63 -0.41 4.32
N ASN A 406 -1.91 -0.13 3.23
CA ASN A 406 -2.55 0.44 2.04
C ASN A 406 -3.41 -0.63 1.37
N ILE A 407 -4.62 -0.26 0.96
CA ILE A 407 -5.63 -1.18 0.43
C ILE A 407 -5.93 -0.81 -1.02
N SER A 408 -5.87 -1.82 -1.90
CA SER A 408 -6.13 -1.69 -3.33
C SER A 408 -7.52 -1.12 -3.64
N GLU A 409 -7.75 -0.78 -4.90
CA GLU A 409 -9.12 -0.69 -5.42
C GLU A 409 -9.74 -2.08 -5.59
N ALA A 410 -11.07 -2.13 -5.60
CA ALA A 410 -11.80 -3.39 -5.71
C ALA A 410 -11.73 -3.95 -7.14
N LYS A 411 -11.59 -5.28 -7.26
CA LYS A 411 -11.99 -6.03 -8.47
C LYS A 411 -13.17 -6.91 -8.12
N SER A 412 -14.06 -7.16 -9.07
CA SER A 412 -15.25 -7.98 -8.81
C SER A 412 -15.52 -9.02 -9.87
N CYS A 413 -16.18 -10.10 -9.46
CA CYS A 413 -16.63 -11.19 -10.31
C CYS A 413 -18.09 -11.51 -9.97
N LYS A 414 -18.96 -11.58 -10.98
CA LYS A 414 -20.37 -11.93 -10.81
C LYS A 414 -20.57 -13.42 -11.04
N ILE A 415 -21.13 -14.10 -10.04
CA ILE A 415 -21.46 -15.52 -10.07
C ILE A 415 -22.97 -15.67 -10.23
N SER A 416 -23.37 -16.42 -11.24
CA SER A 416 -24.77 -16.84 -11.45
C SER A 416 -24.93 -18.30 -11.05
N ILE A 417 -26.12 -18.68 -10.57
CA ILE A 417 -26.45 -20.08 -10.27
C ILE A 417 -27.65 -20.52 -11.10
N VAL A 418 -27.54 -21.70 -11.69
CA VAL A 418 -28.66 -22.40 -12.34
C VAL A 418 -29.09 -23.60 -11.50
N THR A 419 -30.36 -23.98 -11.62
CA THR A 419 -30.92 -25.11 -10.89
C THR A 419 -30.28 -26.42 -11.36
N ALA A 420 -29.97 -27.32 -10.42
CA ALA A 420 -29.56 -28.68 -10.75
C ALA A 420 -30.75 -29.50 -11.21
N ILE A 421 -30.60 -30.15 -12.37
CA ILE A 421 -31.60 -31.05 -12.95
C ILE A 421 -31.22 -32.50 -12.68
N ALA A 422 -29.94 -32.83 -12.84
CA ALA A 422 -29.45 -34.19 -12.72
C ALA A 422 -28.20 -34.28 -11.83
N GLN A 423 -27.93 -35.46 -11.31
CA GLN A 423 -26.75 -35.75 -10.50
C GLN A 423 -26.07 -37.03 -10.96
N VAL A 424 -24.73 -37.03 -10.97
CA VAL A 424 -23.88 -38.22 -11.14
C VAL A 424 -22.85 -38.22 -10.02
N GLY A 425 -22.87 -39.23 -9.16
CA GLY A 425 -22.03 -39.23 -7.95
C GLY A 425 -22.29 -38.00 -7.10
N THR A 426 -21.28 -37.18 -6.86
CA THR A 426 -21.38 -35.92 -6.08
C THR A 426 -21.48 -34.67 -6.95
N ILE A 427 -21.57 -34.81 -8.29
CA ILE A 427 -21.58 -33.69 -9.24
C ILE A 427 -22.99 -33.45 -9.74
N TYR A 428 -23.39 -32.17 -9.73
CA TYR A 428 -24.68 -31.69 -10.21
C TYR A 428 -24.59 -31.16 -11.64
N TYR A 429 -25.64 -31.38 -12.42
CA TYR A 429 -25.71 -30.99 -13.83
C TYR A 429 -26.99 -30.21 -14.10
N SER A 430 -26.90 -29.23 -15.00
CA SER A 430 -28.03 -28.40 -15.43
C SER A 430 -28.99 -29.09 -16.39
N SER A 431 -28.66 -30.30 -16.86
CA SER A 431 -29.53 -31.14 -17.69
C SER A 431 -29.16 -32.62 -17.57
N ILE A 432 -30.08 -33.51 -17.94
CA ILE A 432 -29.85 -34.96 -17.98
C ILE A 432 -28.84 -35.30 -19.08
N SER A 433 -28.91 -34.64 -20.24
CA SER A 433 -27.95 -34.85 -21.34
C SER A 433 -26.52 -34.50 -20.94
N ASN A 434 -26.32 -33.40 -20.18
CA ASN A 434 -25.00 -33.03 -19.68
C ASN A 434 -24.45 -34.08 -18.70
N ALA A 435 -25.31 -34.61 -17.82
CA ALA A 435 -24.97 -35.71 -16.93
C ALA A 435 -24.57 -36.99 -17.69
N ILE A 436 -25.36 -37.39 -18.71
CA ILE A 436 -25.06 -38.54 -19.56
C ILE A 436 -23.74 -38.34 -20.31
N ASN A 437 -23.49 -37.13 -20.84
CA ASN A 437 -22.27 -36.83 -21.59
C ASN A 437 -21.01 -36.94 -20.72
N ALA A 438 -21.09 -36.54 -19.45
CA ALA A 438 -19.97 -36.63 -18.51
C ALA A 438 -19.60 -38.05 -18.08
N ILE A 439 -20.51 -39.02 -18.23
CA ILE A 439 -20.22 -40.44 -17.94
C ILE A 439 -19.36 -41.03 -19.07
N SER A 440 -18.22 -41.65 -18.74
CA SER A 440 -17.34 -42.27 -19.75
C SER A 440 -17.97 -43.51 -20.39
N THR A 441 -18.32 -44.52 -19.58
CA THR A 441 -18.88 -45.80 -20.05
C THR A 441 -20.08 -46.24 -19.22
N ASN A 442 -19.95 -46.37 -17.91
CA ASN A 442 -21.01 -46.85 -17.02
C ASN A 442 -21.29 -45.82 -15.93
N GLY A 443 -22.57 -45.50 -15.67
CA GLY A 443 -22.90 -44.56 -14.60
C GLY A 443 -24.39 -44.45 -14.28
N THR A 444 -24.67 -43.90 -13.11
CA THR A 444 -26.03 -43.63 -12.64
C THR A 444 -26.32 -42.15 -12.72
N VAL A 445 -27.41 -41.80 -13.38
CA VAL A 445 -27.97 -40.45 -13.43
C VAL A 445 -29.21 -40.43 -12.55
N ILE A 446 -29.23 -39.51 -11.58
CA ILE A 446 -30.38 -39.29 -10.70
C ILE A 446 -31.07 -37.99 -11.12
N LEU A 447 -32.37 -38.06 -11.41
CA LEU A 447 -33.19 -36.89 -11.68
C LEU A 447 -33.56 -36.18 -10.37
N LEU A 448 -33.32 -34.88 -10.28
CA LEU A 448 -33.52 -34.12 -9.03
C LEU A 448 -34.85 -33.37 -8.99
N LYS A 449 -35.39 -33.01 -10.16
CA LYS A 449 -36.65 -32.30 -10.30
C LYS A 449 -37.36 -32.71 -11.59
N ASP A 450 -38.67 -32.47 -11.63
CA ASP A 450 -39.44 -32.61 -12.85
C ASP A 450 -38.85 -31.74 -13.95
N THR A 451 -38.69 -32.33 -15.13
CA THR A 451 -37.88 -31.78 -16.21
C THR A 451 -38.50 -32.10 -17.56
N THR A 452 -38.44 -31.14 -18.47
CA THR A 452 -38.77 -31.33 -19.88
C THR A 452 -37.46 -31.36 -20.67
N GLU A 453 -37.08 -32.53 -21.18
CA GLU A 453 -35.85 -32.75 -21.93
C GLU A 453 -35.98 -34.04 -22.76
N ASP A 454 -35.49 -34.01 -23.99
CA ASP A 454 -35.28 -35.23 -24.76
C ASP A 454 -33.84 -35.73 -24.55
N ILE A 455 -33.67 -37.03 -24.34
CA ILE A 455 -32.36 -37.62 -24.02
C ILE A 455 -31.98 -38.72 -25.02
N THR A 456 -30.69 -38.81 -25.33
CA THR A 456 -30.12 -39.92 -26.11
C THR A 456 -29.13 -40.70 -25.26
N ILE A 457 -29.26 -42.02 -25.25
CA ILE A 457 -28.26 -42.93 -24.67
C ILE A 457 -27.34 -43.43 -25.79
N PRO A 458 -26.06 -43.04 -25.84
CA PRO A 458 -25.13 -43.48 -26.87
C PRO A 458 -24.84 -44.98 -26.83
N GLU A 459 -24.51 -45.57 -27.98
CA GLU A 459 -24.26 -47.02 -28.15
C GLU A 459 -23.22 -47.59 -27.18
N ASN A 460 -22.19 -46.81 -26.86
CA ASN A 460 -21.08 -47.22 -26.01
C ASN A 460 -21.30 -46.96 -24.50
N LYS A 461 -22.51 -46.57 -24.08
CA LYS A 461 -22.80 -46.24 -22.68
C LYS A 461 -23.81 -47.19 -22.03
N THR A 462 -23.57 -47.49 -20.76
CA THR A 462 -24.50 -48.16 -19.85
C THR A 462 -24.96 -47.17 -18.80
N ILE A 463 -26.21 -46.72 -18.91
CA ILE A 463 -26.80 -45.71 -18.05
C ILE A 463 -27.88 -46.32 -17.17
N ILE A 464 -27.79 -46.07 -15.87
CA ILE A 464 -28.89 -46.27 -14.94
C ILE A 464 -29.55 -44.92 -14.71
N LEU A 465 -30.74 -44.72 -15.25
CA LEU A 465 -31.54 -43.52 -15.05
C LEU A 465 -32.54 -43.74 -13.91
N ASN A 466 -32.19 -43.24 -12.72
CA ASN A 466 -33.09 -43.19 -11.58
C ASN A 466 -33.91 -41.90 -11.66
N LEU A 467 -35.20 -42.01 -11.98
CA LEU A 467 -36.08 -40.84 -12.08
C LEU A 467 -36.45 -40.27 -10.70
N ASN A 468 -36.15 -40.95 -9.60
CA ASN A 468 -36.30 -40.45 -8.22
C ASN A 468 -37.70 -39.84 -7.92
N GLN A 469 -38.72 -40.56 -8.35
CA GLN A 469 -40.14 -40.24 -8.36
C GLN A 469 -40.49 -38.92 -9.10
N LYS A 470 -39.62 -38.45 -10.01
CA LYS A 470 -39.81 -37.26 -10.83
C LYS A 470 -40.30 -37.60 -12.23
N LYS A 471 -40.75 -36.55 -12.92
CA LYS A 471 -41.24 -36.61 -14.29
C LYS A 471 -40.19 -36.15 -15.30
N LEU A 472 -40.03 -36.94 -16.36
CA LEU A 472 -39.33 -36.56 -17.58
C LEU A 472 -40.36 -36.42 -18.71
N GLU A 473 -40.53 -35.21 -19.24
CA GLU A 473 -41.37 -34.93 -20.39
C GLU A 473 -40.52 -34.67 -21.64
N GLY A 474 -40.92 -35.23 -22.78
CA GLY A 474 -40.26 -34.91 -24.04
C GLY A 474 -40.55 -33.49 -24.51
N THR A 475 -39.52 -32.82 -25.03
CA THR A 475 -39.68 -31.53 -25.73
C THR A 475 -40.19 -31.72 -27.15
N GLY A 476 -39.97 -32.91 -27.74
CA GLY A 476 -40.30 -33.21 -29.13
C GLY A 476 -39.22 -32.77 -30.14
N ALA A 477 -38.03 -32.44 -29.65
CA ALA A 477 -36.88 -32.03 -30.43
C ALA A 477 -36.12 -33.20 -31.08
N ILE A 478 -36.06 -34.38 -30.44
CA ILE A 478 -35.46 -35.57 -31.06
C ILE A 478 -36.46 -36.16 -32.05
N ARG A 479 -36.22 -35.94 -33.35
CA ARG A 479 -37.06 -36.46 -34.43
C ARG A 479 -36.40 -37.64 -35.14
N LEU A 480 -37.08 -38.78 -35.18
CA LEU A 480 -36.71 -39.97 -35.92
C LEU A 480 -37.23 -39.86 -37.36
N SER A 481 -36.31 -39.99 -38.32
CA SER A 481 -36.58 -39.84 -39.76
C SER A 481 -37.36 -38.56 -40.09
N ASN A 482 -37.11 -37.47 -39.35
CA ASN A 482 -37.80 -36.18 -39.42
C ASN A 482 -39.33 -36.22 -39.25
N LYS A 483 -39.90 -37.35 -38.78
CA LYS A 483 -41.34 -37.57 -38.79
C LYS A 483 -41.96 -37.69 -37.40
N TYR A 484 -41.29 -38.39 -36.50
CA TYR A 484 -41.84 -38.75 -35.19
C TYR A 484 -40.87 -38.37 -34.08
N ASP A 485 -41.37 -37.86 -32.96
CA ASP A 485 -40.53 -37.55 -31.80
C ASP A 485 -40.40 -38.68 -30.78
N THR A 486 -39.35 -38.62 -29.95
CA THR A 486 -39.20 -39.53 -28.80
C THR A 486 -38.56 -38.80 -27.62
N THR A 487 -39.05 -39.01 -26.40
CA THR A 487 -38.41 -38.47 -25.19
C THR A 487 -37.06 -39.13 -24.92
N ILE A 488 -36.99 -40.45 -25.12
CA ILE A 488 -35.77 -41.22 -24.91
C ILE A 488 -35.41 -41.96 -26.19
N LEU A 489 -34.23 -41.68 -26.73
CA LEU A 489 -33.61 -42.46 -27.80
C LEU A 489 -32.50 -43.33 -27.20
N ASN A 490 -32.78 -44.63 -27.04
CA ASN A 490 -31.79 -45.57 -26.48
C ASN A 490 -31.06 -46.33 -27.60
N LYS A 491 -29.76 -46.07 -27.75
CA LYS A 491 -28.88 -46.85 -28.63
C LYS A 491 -27.89 -47.74 -27.85
N GLY A 492 -27.63 -47.40 -26.58
CA GLY A 492 -26.74 -48.16 -25.69
C GLY A 492 -27.48 -49.11 -24.75
N THR A 493 -27.04 -49.16 -23.50
CA THR A 493 -27.73 -49.90 -22.42
C THR A 493 -28.38 -48.91 -21.45
N LEU A 494 -29.68 -49.00 -21.27
CA LEU A 494 -30.47 -48.17 -20.36
C LEU A 494 -31.19 -49.04 -19.33
N THR A 495 -30.98 -48.76 -18.06
CA THR A 495 -31.87 -49.22 -16.98
C THR A 495 -32.62 -48.02 -16.42
N ILE A 496 -33.94 -48.05 -16.34
CA ILE A 496 -34.76 -46.92 -15.91
C ILE A 496 -35.82 -47.33 -14.88
N PHE A 497 -36.03 -46.50 -13.85
CA PHE A 497 -36.97 -46.79 -12.77
C PHE A 497 -37.40 -45.56 -11.95
N GLY A 498 -38.45 -45.77 -11.15
CA GLY A 498 -38.83 -44.90 -10.04
C GLY A 498 -39.26 -43.50 -10.49
N GLY A 499 -40.25 -43.36 -11.37
CA GLY A 499 -40.76 -42.06 -11.81
C GLY A 499 -41.64 -42.19 -13.03
N SER A 500 -41.75 -41.13 -13.84
CA SER A 500 -42.54 -41.18 -15.06
C SER A 500 -41.87 -40.55 -16.27
N VAL A 501 -42.05 -41.16 -17.44
CA VAL A 501 -41.63 -40.63 -18.75
C VAL A 501 -42.88 -40.35 -19.57
N THR A 502 -42.97 -39.17 -20.18
CA THR A 502 -44.08 -38.79 -21.06
C THR A 502 -43.55 -38.30 -22.40
N GLY A 503 -43.83 -39.05 -23.46
CA GLY A 503 -43.56 -38.66 -24.85
C GLY A 503 -44.78 -38.07 -25.56
N ASN A 504 -44.54 -37.28 -26.60
CA ASN A 504 -45.62 -36.81 -27.46
C ASN A 504 -45.99 -37.92 -28.45
N ASP A 505 -45.08 -38.27 -29.37
CA ASP A 505 -45.26 -39.37 -30.30
C ASP A 505 -44.89 -40.70 -29.64
N TRP A 506 -43.61 -40.85 -29.29
CA TRP A 506 -43.09 -42.02 -28.58
C TRP A 506 -42.50 -41.66 -27.21
N GLY A 507 -42.69 -42.53 -26.22
CA GLY A 507 -42.05 -42.38 -24.92
C GLY A 507 -40.58 -42.78 -24.96
N ILE A 508 -40.32 -44.03 -25.33
CA ILE A 508 -38.98 -44.60 -25.46
C ILE A 508 -38.85 -45.33 -26.79
N TYR A 509 -37.88 -44.92 -27.59
CA TYR A 509 -37.45 -45.63 -28.78
C TYR A 509 -36.17 -46.42 -28.48
N ASN A 510 -36.25 -47.75 -28.53
CA ASN A 510 -35.15 -48.63 -28.12
C ASN A 510 -34.53 -49.37 -29.29
N GLY A 511 -33.31 -49.00 -29.66
CA GLY A 511 -32.44 -49.75 -30.56
C GLY A 511 -31.37 -50.59 -29.86
N GLY A 512 -31.13 -50.37 -28.56
CA GLY A 512 -30.12 -51.05 -27.76
C GLY A 512 -30.70 -52.02 -26.72
N LYS A 513 -30.12 -52.01 -25.52
CA LYS A 513 -30.62 -52.79 -24.37
C LYS A 513 -31.40 -51.87 -23.43
N LEU A 514 -32.67 -52.18 -23.18
CA LEU A 514 -33.54 -51.45 -22.25
C LEU A 514 -33.98 -52.37 -21.12
N ILE A 515 -33.88 -51.91 -19.87
CA ILE A 515 -34.43 -52.56 -18.68
C ILE A 515 -35.32 -51.54 -17.95
N ILE A 516 -36.58 -51.88 -17.74
CA ILE A 516 -37.55 -51.09 -16.98
C ILE A 516 -37.87 -51.83 -15.69
N ASN A 517 -37.51 -51.27 -14.54
CA ASN A 517 -37.79 -51.90 -13.25
C ASN A 517 -39.12 -51.47 -12.63
N SER A 518 -39.52 -50.21 -12.84
CA SER A 518 -40.78 -49.64 -12.33
C SER A 518 -41.04 -48.29 -13.00
N GLY A 519 -42.19 -47.67 -12.71
CA GLY A 519 -42.52 -46.32 -13.15
C GLY A 519 -43.74 -46.27 -14.08
N ASN A 520 -44.06 -45.07 -14.56
CA ASN A 520 -45.17 -44.81 -15.47
C ASN A 520 -44.64 -44.27 -16.80
N TYR A 521 -44.92 -44.96 -17.90
CA TYR A 521 -44.41 -44.64 -19.23
C TYR A 521 -45.58 -44.34 -20.15
N THR A 522 -45.68 -43.09 -20.61
CA THR A 522 -46.83 -42.62 -21.38
C THR A 522 -46.39 -42.05 -22.72
N ALA A 523 -47.16 -42.32 -23.78
CA ALA A 523 -47.09 -41.59 -25.04
C ALA A 523 -48.47 -41.06 -25.42
N LYS A 524 -48.55 -39.85 -25.96
CA LYS A 524 -49.83 -39.22 -26.31
C LYS A 524 -50.40 -39.78 -27.63
N VAL A 525 -49.56 -40.00 -28.64
CA VAL A 525 -50.01 -40.35 -29.99
C VAL A 525 -49.76 -41.82 -30.32
N TYR A 526 -48.51 -42.29 -30.24
CA TYR A 526 -48.15 -43.65 -30.67
C TYR A 526 -47.89 -44.55 -29.45
N GLU A 527 -46.71 -45.14 -29.36
CA GLU A 527 -46.37 -46.13 -28.34
C GLU A 527 -45.52 -45.56 -27.22
N ALA A 528 -45.84 -45.94 -25.99
CA ALA A 528 -45.00 -45.55 -24.85
C ALA A 528 -43.62 -46.21 -24.91
N ILE A 529 -43.53 -47.44 -25.42
CA ILE A 529 -42.28 -48.15 -25.62
C ILE A 529 -42.26 -48.76 -27.03
N CYS A 530 -41.22 -48.46 -27.78
CA CYS A 530 -41.02 -48.91 -29.15
C CYS A 530 -39.66 -49.62 -29.29
N PRO A 531 -39.60 -50.94 -29.04
CA PRO A 531 -38.42 -51.75 -29.36
C PRO A 531 -38.30 -51.96 -30.87
N VAL A 532 -37.15 -51.60 -31.43
CA VAL A 532 -36.86 -51.79 -32.86
C VAL A 532 -35.72 -52.77 -33.12
N SER A 533 -34.81 -52.92 -32.16
CA SER A 533 -33.71 -53.89 -32.17
C SER A 533 -33.22 -54.14 -30.74
N GLY A 534 -32.22 -55.02 -30.59
CA GLY A 534 -31.62 -55.30 -29.29
C GLY A 534 -32.57 -56.04 -28.35
N THR A 535 -32.53 -55.70 -27.06
CA THR A 535 -33.31 -56.38 -26.01
C THR A 535 -34.08 -55.38 -25.15
N THR A 536 -35.33 -55.68 -24.84
CA THR A 536 -36.14 -54.91 -23.89
C THR A 536 -36.62 -55.83 -22.77
N GLU A 537 -36.35 -55.49 -21.52
CA GLU A 537 -36.83 -56.21 -20.35
C GLU A 537 -37.72 -55.30 -19.49
N ILE A 538 -38.95 -55.73 -19.21
CA ILE A 538 -39.92 -54.97 -18.42
C ILE A 538 -40.29 -55.79 -17.19
N ASN A 539 -39.85 -55.35 -16.02
CA ASN A 539 -40.08 -56.04 -14.75
C ASN A 539 -41.40 -55.62 -14.09
N ALA A 540 -41.69 -54.32 -14.09
CA ALA A 540 -42.93 -53.76 -13.58
C ALA A 540 -43.15 -52.32 -14.10
N GLY A 541 -44.31 -51.75 -13.81
CA GLY A 541 -44.69 -50.38 -14.16
C GLY A 541 -46.05 -50.30 -14.85
N THR A 542 -46.46 -49.08 -15.16
CA THR A 542 -47.66 -48.80 -15.98
C THR A 542 -47.22 -48.19 -17.29
N ILE A 543 -47.58 -48.82 -18.40
CA ILE A 543 -47.20 -48.41 -19.75
C ILE A 543 -48.50 -48.06 -20.47
N THR A 544 -48.64 -46.83 -20.93
CA THR A 544 -49.87 -46.31 -21.56
C THR A 544 -49.53 -45.60 -22.86
N GLY A 545 -49.88 -46.20 -23.99
CA GLY A 545 -49.68 -45.57 -25.30
C GLY A 545 -50.99 -45.03 -25.88
N GLY A 546 -50.87 -44.05 -26.78
CA GLY A 546 -51.98 -43.58 -27.60
C GLY A 546 -52.49 -44.70 -28.50
N ASN A 547 -51.61 -45.32 -29.28
CA ASN A 547 -51.96 -46.47 -30.12
C ASN A 547 -51.85 -47.79 -29.36
N TYR A 548 -50.63 -48.16 -28.99
CA TYR A 548 -50.28 -49.39 -28.28
C TYR A 548 -49.45 -49.04 -27.05
N ALA A 549 -49.58 -49.74 -25.93
CA ALA A 549 -48.64 -49.52 -24.81
C ALA A 549 -47.21 -49.86 -25.24
N LEU A 550 -47.05 -50.95 -25.98
CA LEU A 550 -45.79 -51.38 -26.57
C LEU A 550 -46.02 -51.96 -27.97
N CYS A 551 -45.20 -51.53 -28.93
CA CYS A 551 -45.13 -52.17 -30.25
C CYS A 551 -43.70 -52.63 -30.53
N ASN A 552 -43.50 -53.94 -30.58
CA ASN A 552 -42.21 -54.58 -30.90
C ASN A 552 -42.07 -54.66 -32.42
N TYR A 553 -41.24 -53.79 -32.99
CA TYR A 553 -40.89 -53.81 -34.42
C TYR A 553 -39.76 -54.79 -34.73
N GLY A 554 -38.93 -55.12 -33.74
CA GLY A 554 -37.82 -56.07 -33.87
C GLY A 554 -37.09 -56.31 -32.53
N GLY A 555 -36.13 -57.24 -32.52
CA GLY A 555 -35.37 -57.60 -31.32
C GLY A 555 -36.09 -58.60 -30.41
N VAL A 556 -35.65 -58.66 -29.14
CA VAL A 556 -36.20 -59.56 -28.10
C VAL A 556 -36.78 -58.74 -26.95
N THR A 557 -38.09 -58.81 -26.75
CA THR A 557 -38.77 -58.19 -25.61
C THR A 557 -39.14 -59.26 -24.58
N THR A 558 -38.83 -59.05 -23.30
CA THR A 558 -39.21 -59.92 -22.19
C THR A 558 -40.01 -59.12 -21.17
N ILE A 559 -41.22 -59.57 -20.87
CA ILE A 559 -42.14 -58.93 -19.93
C ILE A 559 -42.33 -59.87 -18.74
N ASN A 560 -41.77 -59.48 -17.60
CA ASN A 560 -41.91 -60.21 -16.34
C ASN A 560 -43.14 -59.73 -15.54
N GLY A 561 -43.65 -58.52 -15.79
CA GLY A 561 -44.82 -57.95 -15.12
C GLY A 561 -45.14 -56.51 -15.55
N GLY A 562 -46.18 -55.92 -14.96
CA GLY A 562 -46.64 -54.55 -15.24
C GLY A 562 -48.05 -54.48 -15.86
N THR A 563 -48.52 -53.27 -16.08
CA THR A 563 -49.83 -52.97 -16.70
C THR A 563 -49.61 -52.23 -18.01
N PHE A 564 -50.24 -52.70 -19.08
CA PHE A 564 -50.08 -52.21 -20.46
C PHE A 564 -51.44 -51.77 -21.00
N ASN A 565 -51.57 -50.49 -21.31
CA ASN A 565 -52.81 -49.87 -21.78
C ASN A 565 -52.62 -49.28 -23.18
N GLY A 566 -53.22 -49.91 -24.19
CA GLY A 566 -53.36 -49.35 -25.53
C GLY A 566 -54.65 -48.54 -25.63
N SER A 567 -54.55 -47.25 -25.94
CA SER A 567 -55.72 -46.37 -25.89
C SER A 567 -56.60 -46.45 -27.13
N ILE A 568 -56.03 -46.67 -28.32
CA ILE A 568 -56.74 -46.72 -29.61
C ILE A 568 -56.80 -48.14 -30.18
N TYR A 569 -55.71 -48.90 -30.10
CA TYR A 569 -55.62 -50.24 -30.73
C TYR A 569 -55.41 -51.33 -29.68
N ASP A 570 -54.23 -51.94 -29.63
CA ASP A 570 -53.99 -53.15 -28.82
C ASP A 570 -53.20 -52.82 -27.55
N GLY A 571 -53.34 -53.63 -26.51
CA GLY A 571 -52.51 -53.48 -25.31
C GLY A 571 -51.04 -53.53 -25.67
N ILE A 572 -50.63 -54.61 -26.35
CA ILE A 572 -49.30 -54.71 -26.96
C ILE A 572 -49.38 -55.34 -28.35
N LYS A 573 -48.40 -55.00 -29.20
CA LYS A 573 -48.29 -55.51 -30.56
C LYS A 573 -46.89 -56.03 -30.85
N ASN A 574 -46.80 -57.15 -31.56
CA ASN A 574 -45.56 -57.66 -32.14
C ASN A 574 -45.67 -57.64 -33.66
N ASN A 575 -44.90 -56.76 -34.28
CA ASN A 575 -44.81 -56.63 -35.74
C ASN A 575 -43.69 -57.54 -36.30
N GLY A 576 -42.68 -57.86 -35.48
CA GLY A 576 -41.58 -58.76 -35.82
C GLY A 576 -40.62 -58.95 -34.64
N GLY A 577 -39.77 -59.97 -34.67
CA GLY A 577 -38.88 -60.32 -33.55
C GLY A 577 -39.50 -61.34 -32.57
N THR A 578 -39.03 -61.35 -31.32
CA THR A 578 -39.50 -62.27 -30.27
C THR A 578 -40.00 -61.51 -29.05
N VAL A 579 -41.18 -61.86 -28.55
CA VAL A 579 -41.72 -61.31 -27.30
C VAL A 579 -42.07 -62.44 -26.33
N ASN A 580 -41.41 -62.45 -25.18
CA ASN A 580 -41.59 -63.43 -24.11
C ASN A 580 -42.37 -62.77 -22.96
N ILE A 581 -43.50 -63.34 -22.58
CA ILE A 581 -44.37 -62.81 -21.53
C ILE A 581 -44.52 -63.86 -20.43
N LYS A 582 -44.11 -63.48 -19.21
CA LYS A 582 -44.25 -64.29 -18.01
C LYS A 582 -45.46 -63.90 -17.18
N ASN A 583 -45.73 -62.59 -17.08
CA ASN A 583 -46.86 -62.07 -16.33
C ASN A 583 -47.17 -60.62 -16.76
N GLY A 584 -48.29 -60.07 -16.30
CA GLY A 584 -48.70 -58.69 -16.57
C GLY A 584 -50.21 -58.56 -16.81
N ILE A 585 -50.68 -57.32 -16.96
CA ILE A 585 -52.06 -57.00 -17.33
C ILE A 585 -52.03 -56.22 -18.64
N PHE A 586 -52.70 -56.73 -19.67
CA PHE A 586 -52.67 -56.18 -21.03
C PHE A 586 -54.08 -55.78 -21.44
N GLN A 587 -54.28 -54.48 -21.64
CA GLN A 587 -55.58 -53.88 -21.92
C GLN A 587 -55.54 -53.16 -23.27
N GLY A 588 -56.32 -53.63 -24.23
CA GLY A 588 -56.44 -53.01 -25.54
C GLY A 588 -57.89 -52.74 -25.93
N LYS A 589 -58.08 -51.79 -26.83
CA LYS A 589 -59.37 -51.55 -27.48
C LYS A 589 -59.72 -52.66 -28.45
N ASN A 590 -58.78 -53.26 -29.17
CA ASN A 590 -59.06 -54.42 -30.02
C ASN A 590 -58.56 -55.70 -29.37
N TYR A 591 -57.24 -55.86 -29.26
CA TYR A 591 -56.63 -57.04 -28.67
C TYR A 591 -55.91 -56.71 -27.36
N GLY A 592 -55.95 -57.61 -26.37
CA GLY A 592 -55.04 -57.51 -25.21
C GLY A 592 -53.58 -57.60 -25.66
N ALA A 593 -53.27 -58.59 -26.51
CA ALA A 593 -52.00 -58.67 -27.25
C ALA A 593 -52.22 -59.16 -28.69
N TYR A 594 -51.49 -58.58 -29.65
CA TYR A 594 -51.63 -58.87 -31.07
C TYR A 594 -50.32 -59.25 -31.74
N ASN A 595 -50.26 -60.42 -32.37
CA ASN A 595 -49.15 -60.86 -33.21
C ASN A 595 -49.46 -60.62 -34.67
N GLU A 596 -48.75 -59.70 -35.29
CA GLU A 596 -48.79 -59.48 -36.74
C GLU A 596 -47.67 -60.23 -37.46
N GLY A 597 -46.58 -60.57 -36.76
CA GLY A 597 -45.47 -61.38 -37.26
C GLY A 597 -44.49 -61.74 -36.14
N GLY A 598 -43.49 -62.59 -36.40
CA GLY A 598 -42.49 -63.00 -35.40
C GLY A 598 -42.98 -64.05 -34.41
N VAL A 599 -42.41 -64.08 -33.19
CA VAL A 599 -42.66 -65.09 -32.15
C VAL A 599 -43.19 -64.45 -30.87
N TYR A 600 -44.36 -64.89 -30.38
CA TYR A 600 -44.80 -64.66 -29.00
C TYR A 600 -44.67 -65.95 -28.18
N ASN A 601 -44.11 -65.83 -26.98
CA ASN A 601 -44.15 -66.89 -25.98
C ASN A 601 -44.86 -66.36 -24.74
N ILE A 602 -46.01 -66.93 -24.41
CA ILE A 602 -46.87 -66.52 -23.30
C ILE A 602 -46.90 -67.65 -22.26
N SER A 603 -46.54 -67.33 -21.03
CA SER A 603 -46.56 -68.27 -19.90
C SER A 603 -47.44 -67.82 -18.73
N GLY A 604 -47.95 -66.58 -18.76
CA GLY A 604 -48.83 -66.05 -17.73
C GLY A 604 -49.30 -64.62 -18.05
N GLY A 605 -50.10 -64.04 -17.16
CA GLY A 605 -50.68 -62.70 -17.30
C GLY A 605 -52.17 -62.71 -17.66
N THR A 606 -52.76 -61.51 -17.71
CA THR A 606 -54.18 -61.26 -18.01
C THR A 606 -54.30 -60.37 -19.24
N TYR A 607 -55.05 -60.81 -20.24
CA TYR A 607 -55.18 -60.16 -21.53
C TYR A 607 -56.63 -59.83 -21.82
N ASN A 608 -56.94 -58.55 -21.91
CA ASN A 608 -58.28 -58.01 -22.07
C ASN A 608 -58.32 -57.14 -23.32
N GLY A 609 -58.98 -57.62 -24.37
CA GLY A 609 -59.29 -56.83 -25.56
C GLY A 609 -60.80 -56.80 -25.79
N SER A 610 -61.34 -55.74 -26.39
CA SER A 610 -62.77 -55.76 -26.71
C SER A 610 -63.09 -56.82 -27.77
N PHE A 611 -62.22 -57.00 -28.77
CA PHE A 611 -62.38 -57.99 -29.82
C PHE A 611 -61.84 -59.37 -29.40
N ALA A 612 -60.60 -59.44 -28.91
CA ALA A 612 -60.08 -60.68 -28.34
C ALA A 612 -59.02 -60.47 -27.26
N GLY A 613 -58.85 -61.43 -26.36
CA GLY A 613 -57.72 -61.42 -25.42
C GLY A 613 -56.37 -61.44 -26.15
N VAL A 614 -56.19 -62.41 -27.05
CA VAL A 614 -54.99 -62.53 -27.91
C VAL A 614 -55.37 -62.72 -29.37
N GLY A 615 -54.66 -62.04 -30.27
CA GLY A 615 -54.82 -62.17 -31.72
C GLY A 615 -53.55 -62.67 -32.42
N LEU A 616 -53.73 -63.55 -33.41
CA LEU A 616 -52.69 -64.04 -34.31
C LEU A 616 -53.06 -63.77 -35.77
N LYS A 617 -52.36 -62.85 -36.43
CA LYS A 617 -52.48 -62.60 -37.87
C LYS A 617 -51.42 -63.33 -38.69
N ASP A 618 -50.17 -63.40 -38.23
CA ASP A 618 -49.11 -64.22 -38.83
C ASP A 618 -48.01 -64.52 -37.79
N GLY A 619 -47.05 -65.38 -38.13
CA GLY A 619 -45.95 -65.77 -37.23
C GLY A 619 -46.30 -66.93 -36.31
N THR A 620 -45.68 -66.97 -35.13
CA THR A 620 -45.83 -68.07 -34.14
C THR A 620 -46.24 -67.53 -32.77
N ILE A 621 -47.24 -68.16 -32.14
CA ILE A 621 -47.56 -67.94 -30.72
C ILE A 621 -47.46 -69.26 -29.97
N THR A 622 -46.72 -69.29 -28.85
CA THR A 622 -46.75 -70.37 -27.87
C THR A 622 -47.46 -69.87 -26.61
N ILE A 623 -48.50 -70.56 -26.16
CA ILE A 623 -49.26 -70.27 -24.94
C ILE A 623 -49.10 -71.45 -23.99
N SER A 624 -48.60 -71.20 -22.79
CA SER A 624 -48.44 -72.19 -21.71
C SER A 624 -49.18 -71.81 -20.42
N GLY A 625 -49.71 -70.59 -20.36
CA GLY A 625 -50.47 -70.08 -19.22
C GLY A 625 -51.05 -68.69 -19.51
N GLY A 626 -51.81 -68.14 -18.56
CA GLY A 626 -52.45 -66.82 -18.66
C GLY A 626 -53.98 -66.88 -18.77
N SER A 627 -54.62 -65.72 -18.72
CA SER A 627 -56.07 -65.54 -18.85
C SER A 627 -56.38 -64.58 -19.99
N PHE A 628 -57.18 -65.02 -20.95
CA PHE A 628 -57.47 -64.29 -22.20
C PHE A 628 -58.96 -64.04 -22.29
N SER A 629 -59.36 -62.77 -22.36
CA SER A 629 -60.77 -62.40 -22.41
C SER A 629 -61.07 -61.27 -23.38
N GLY A 630 -62.26 -61.34 -23.98
CA GLY A 630 -62.80 -60.38 -24.94
C GLY A 630 -64.12 -60.86 -25.52
N GLU A 631 -64.56 -60.28 -26.63
CA GLU A 631 -65.61 -60.93 -27.46
C GLU A 631 -65.23 -62.38 -27.78
N ARG A 632 -63.95 -62.60 -28.10
CA ARG A 632 -63.28 -63.91 -28.21
C ARG A 632 -62.17 -64.03 -27.15
N GLY A 633 -61.88 -65.23 -26.67
CA GLY A 633 -60.70 -65.43 -25.82
C GLY A 633 -59.41 -65.29 -26.63
N VAL A 634 -59.30 -66.08 -27.70
CA VAL A 634 -58.18 -66.08 -28.64
C VAL A 634 -58.72 -66.08 -30.08
N HIS A 635 -58.09 -65.31 -30.96
CA HIS A 635 -58.47 -65.19 -32.37
C HIS A 635 -57.26 -65.40 -33.29
N SER A 636 -57.38 -66.24 -34.32
CA SER A 636 -56.31 -66.48 -35.28
C SER A 636 -56.78 -66.44 -36.74
N VAL A 637 -55.94 -65.91 -37.61
CA VAL A 637 -56.19 -65.80 -39.07
C VAL A 637 -55.17 -66.62 -39.86
N LYS A 638 -53.87 -66.48 -39.56
CA LYS A 638 -52.79 -67.21 -40.24
C LYS A 638 -51.59 -67.35 -39.28
N GLY A 639 -50.72 -68.33 -39.55
CA GLY A 639 -49.52 -68.60 -38.75
C GLY A 639 -49.63 -69.92 -37.99
N THR A 640 -48.77 -70.07 -36.98
CA THR A 640 -48.74 -71.25 -36.11
C THR A 640 -49.02 -70.87 -34.66
N MET A 641 -49.87 -71.63 -33.97
CA MET A 641 -50.10 -71.46 -32.55
C MET A 641 -49.88 -72.79 -31.83
N THR A 642 -49.20 -72.78 -30.69
CA THR A 642 -49.09 -73.94 -29.80
C THR A 642 -49.67 -73.55 -28.46
N ILE A 643 -50.62 -74.33 -27.94
CA ILE A 643 -51.31 -74.08 -26.67
C ILE A 643 -51.09 -75.30 -25.78
N THR A 644 -50.57 -75.08 -24.58
CA THR A 644 -50.27 -76.11 -23.57
C THR A 644 -50.88 -75.77 -22.20
N GLY A 645 -51.52 -74.61 -22.08
CA GLY A 645 -52.15 -74.15 -20.84
C GLY A 645 -52.78 -72.76 -20.98
N GLY A 646 -53.40 -72.27 -19.90
CA GLY A 646 -54.10 -70.99 -19.84
C GLY A 646 -55.63 -71.10 -19.93
N THR A 647 -56.32 -69.97 -19.76
CA THR A 647 -57.79 -69.87 -19.78
C THR A 647 -58.22 -68.89 -20.85
N MET A 648 -58.93 -69.37 -21.87
CA MET A 648 -59.44 -68.58 -22.99
C MET A 648 -60.96 -68.42 -22.86
N ARG A 649 -61.42 -67.20 -22.61
CA ARG A 649 -62.83 -66.88 -22.40
C ARG A 649 -63.37 -65.91 -23.45
N GLY A 650 -64.26 -66.39 -24.31
CA GLY A 650 -65.09 -65.55 -25.19
C GLY A 650 -66.38 -65.14 -24.51
N ASN A 651 -66.53 -63.85 -24.19
CA ASN A 651 -67.72 -63.34 -23.53
C ASN A 651 -68.92 -63.20 -24.47
N THR A 652 -68.67 -63.05 -25.78
CA THR A 652 -69.70 -62.85 -26.81
C THR A 652 -69.74 -64.00 -27.81
N TYR A 653 -68.57 -64.51 -28.21
CA TYR A 653 -68.41 -65.58 -29.19
C TYR A 653 -67.65 -66.75 -28.55
N ASP A 654 -66.41 -67.00 -28.98
CA ASP A 654 -65.73 -68.27 -28.72
C ASP A 654 -64.55 -68.11 -27.78
N GLY A 655 -64.23 -69.19 -27.06
CA GLY A 655 -62.97 -69.27 -26.32
C GLY A 655 -61.77 -69.15 -27.26
N LEU A 656 -61.76 -69.91 -28.35
CA LEU A 656 -60.76 -69.86 -29.42
C LEU A 656 -61.47 -69.85 -30.80
N SER A 657 -61.23 -68.83 -31.63
CA SER A 657 -61.71 -68.78 -33.02
C SER A 657 -60.55 -68.84 -34.01
N ASN A 658 -60.57 -69.80 -34.93
CA ASN A 658 -59.53 -70.03 -35.94
C ASN A 658 -60.04 -69.87 -37.38
N TYR A 659 -59.54 -68.86 -38.09
CA TYR A 659 -59.89 -68.50 -39.46
C TYR A 659 -58.77 -68.76 -40.48
N GLY A 660 -57.80 -69.63 -40.15
CA GLY A 660 -56.79 -70.08 -41.12
C GLY A 660 -55.40 -70.38 -40.57
N ALA A 661 -55.18 -70.29 -39.25
CA ALA A 661 -53.92 -70.66 -38.63
C ALA A 661 -53.82 -72.19 -38.40
N THR A 662 -52.58 -72.68 -38.24
CA THR A 662 -52.29 -74.04 -37.78
C THR A 662 -52.09 -74.02 -36.26
N ILE A 663 -52.95 -74.71 -35.51
CA ILE A 663 -52.94 -74.69 -34.04
C ILE A 663 -52.65 -76.09 -33.51
N TYR A 664 -51.73 -76.19 -32.56
CA TYR A 664 -51.45 -77.40 -31.79
C TYR A 664 -51.90 -77.18 -30.35
N ILE A 665 -52.76 -78.04 -29.82
CA ILE A 665 -53.33 -77.92 -28.47
C ILE A 665 -52.98 -79.19 -27.68
N ASN A 666 -52.40 -78.99 -26.51
CA ASN A 666 -51.99 -80.04 -25.58
C ASN A 666 -52.19 -79.56 -24.13
N GLY A 667 -53.31 -78.88 -23.87
CA GLY A 667 -53.66 -78.28 -22.58
C GLY A 667 -54.30 -76.89 -22.70
N GLY A 668 -55.10 -76.52 -21.70
CA GLY A 668 -55.81 -75.22 -21.60
C GLY A 668 -57.29 -75.37 -21.27
N ASN A 669 -57.92 -74.26 -20.87
CA ASN A 669 -59.36 -74.17 -20.60
C ASN A 669 -60.01 -73.24 -21.61
N PHE A 670 -60.99 -73.74 -22.36
CA PHE A 670 -61.64 -72.99 -23.43
C PHE A 670 -63.13 -72.82 -23.11
N SER A 671 -63.55 -71.57 -22.91
CA SER A 671 -64.94 -71.23 -22.69
C SER A 671 -65.40 -70.12 -23.61
N GLY A 672 -66.57 -70.30 -24.20
CA GLY A 672 -67.20 -69.29 -25.04
C GLY A 672 -68.71 -69.34 -24.85
N LYS A 673 -69.35 -68.21 -25.15
CA LYS A 673 -70.81 -68.12 -25.21
C LYS A 673 -71.36 -69.00 -26.35
N ASN A 674 -70.68 -69.04 -27.49
CA ASN A 674 -71.04 -69.87 -28.64
C ASN A 674 -70.30 -71.21 -28.59
N TRP A 675 -68.97 -71.19 -28.77
CA TRP A 675 -68.14 -72.39 -28.75
C TRP A 675 -66.93 -72.24 -27.82
N GLY A 676 -66.50 -73.33 -27.19
CA GLY A 676 -65.18 -73.36 -26.55
C GLY A 676 -64.07 -73.17 -27.59
N ILE A 677 -64.13 -73.91 -28.70
CA ILE A 677 -63.23 -73.83 -29.84
C ILE A 677 -64.04 -73.83 -31.14
N TYR A 678 -63.78 -72.87 -32.02
CA TYR A 678 -64.35 -72.73 -33.37
C TYR A 678 -63.23 -72.65 -34.40
N SER A 679 -63.36 -73.38 -35.52
CA SER A 679 -62.41 -73.33 -36.64
C SER A 679 -63.16 -73.32 -37.96
N GLU A 680 -63.06 -72.23 -38.72
CA GLU A 680 -63.72 -72.06 -40.01
C GLU A 680 -62.90 -72.65 -41.16
N SER A 681 -61.59 -72.40 -41.17
CA SER A 681 -60.73 -72.72 -42.32
C SER A 681 -59.28 -73.07 -41.94
N GLY A 682 -58.93 -73.01 -40.66
CA GLY A 682 -57.60 -73.38 -40.16
C GLY A 682 -57.50 -74.82 -39.67
N LYS A 683 -56.26 -75.29 -39.47
CA LYS A 683 -55.98 -76.65 -38.97
C LYS A 683 -55.80 -76.62 -37.45
N ILE A 684 -56.48 -77.51 -36.73
CA ILE A 684 -56.28 -77.69 -35.28
C ILE A 684 -55.88 -79.15 -35.02
N PHE A 685 -54.76 -79.35 -34.33
CA PHE A 685 -54.28 -80.62 -33.82
C PHE A 685 -54.43 -80.61 -32.30
N TYR A 686 -55.26 -81.48 -31.72
CA TYR A 686 -55.46 -81.52 -30.26
C TYR A 686 -55.49 -82.95 -29.72
N ARG A 687 -55.25 -83.14 -28.42
CA ARG A 687 -55.50 -84.41 -27.70
C ARG A 687 -56.78 -84.27 -26.88
N ARG A 688 -57.63 -85.31 -26.89
CA ARG A 688 -59.03 -85.30 -26.39
C ARG A 688 -59.18 -85.18 -24.86
N THR A 689 -58.19 -84.66 -24.14
CA THR A 689 -58.16 -84.59 -22.66
C THR A 689 -58.35 -83.18 -22.08
N ASP A 690 -58.62 -82.17 -22.92
CA ASP A 690 -58.74 -80.78 -22.48
C ASP A 690 -60.19 -80.43 -22.08
N SER A 691 -60.37 -79.72 -20.96
CA SER A 691 -61.68 -79.34 -20.40
C SER A 691 -62.34 -78.25 -21.25
N GLN A 692 -63.20 -78.64 -22.19
CA GLN A 692 -64.01 -77.74 -23.00
C GLN A 692 -65.38 -77.54 -22.35
N THR A 693 -65.74 -76.30 -22.02
CA THR A 693 -67.06 -75.96 -21.47
C THR A 693 -67.58 -74.71 -22.17
N SER A 694 -68.73 -74.79 -22.84
CA SER A 694 -69.45 -73.60 -23.32
C SER A 694 -70.64 -73.31 -22.41
N ASP A 695 -71.03 -72.04 -22.33
CA ASP A 695 -72.18 -71.60 -21.52
C ASP A 695 -73.52 -72.17 -22.07
N GLN A 696 -73.51 -72.71 -23.29
CA GLN A 696 -74.65 -73.34 -23.97
C GLN A 696 -74.55 -74.88 -24.03
N GLY A 697 -73.54 -75.51 -23.42
CA GLY A 697 -73.37 -76.98 -23.40
C GLY A 697 -72.90 -77.61 -24.72
N LEU A 698 -72.54 -76.81 -25.73
CA LEU A 698 -72.00 -77.22 -27.02
C LEU A 698 -70.50 -77.53 -26.94
N VAL A 699 -70.10 -78.75 -27.30
CA VAL A 699 -68.70 -79.17 -27.49
C VAL A 699 -68.45 -79.30 -29.00
N SER A 700 -67.27 -78.86 -29.45
CA SER A 700 -66.86 -78.60 -30.86
C SER A 700 -67.67 -79.25 -32.01
N THR A 701 -67.94 -78.47 -33.06
CA THR A 701 -68.33 -78.99 -34.38
C THR A 701 -67.20 -79.85 -34.98
N GLU A 702 -67.56 -80.99 -35.57
CA GLU A 702 -66.75 -81.99 -36.30
C GLU A 702 -65.61 -81.37 -37.15
N GLY A 703 -64.44 -81.98 -37.41
CA GLY A 703 -63.96 -83.35 -37.26
C GLY A 703 -62.41 -83.39 -37.36
N TRP A 704 -61.81 -84.50 -36.95
CA TRP A 704 -60.36 -84.73 -36.99
C TRP A 704 -59.82 -84.72 -38.43
N GLN A 705 -58.52 -84.50 -38.60
CA GLN A 705 -57.60 -85.59 -38.97
C GLN A 705 -56.14 -85.12 -39.15
N ALA A 706 -55.22 -86.02 -38.84
CA ALA A 706 -54.34 -86.48 -39.91
C ALA A 706 -54.41 -88.01 -40.05
N VAL A 707 -55.55 -88.59 -40.49
CA VAL A 707 -55.62 -89.96 -41.07
C VAL A 707 -56.88 -90.15 -41.94
N SER A 708 -56.74 -90.02 -43.27
CA SER A 708 -57.69 -90.36 -44.36
C SER A 708 -59.12 -90.86 -44.02
N ALA A 709 -60.12 -90.05 -44.36
CA ALA A 709 -61.35 -90.32 -45.15
C ALA A 709 -62.15 -91.66 -45.09
N THR A 710 -61.91 -92.62 -44.19
CA THR A 710 -62.71 -93.87 -44.20
C THR A 710 -63.47 -94.23 -42.94
N ASP A 711 -63.34 -93.56 -41.81
CA ASP A 711 -64.11 -93.92 -40.60
C ASP A 711 -64.88 -92.73 -40.02
N LEU A 712 -65.91 -92.32 -40.79
CA LEU A 712 -67.03 -91.51 -40.33
C LEU A 712 -68.04 -92.42 -39.60
N THR A 713 -68.09 -92.39 -38.27
CA THR A 713 -69.28 -92.81 -37.51
C THR A 713 -69.35 -92.17 -36.10
N PHE A 714 -70.47 -91.43 -35.87
CA PHE A 714 -71.19 -91.15 -34.61
C PHE A 714 -70.53 -90.23 -33.54
N TYR A 715 -71.21 -89.32 -32.83
CA TYR A 715 -72.64 -88.95 -32.62
C TYR A 715 -72.71 -87.46 -32.23
#